data_AF-A0A7Z0QLU5-F1
#
_entry.id   AF-A0A7Z0QLU5-F1
#
_cell.length_a   1.000
_cell.length_b   1.000
_cell.length_c   1.000
_cell.angle_alpha   90.00
_cell.angle_beta   90.00
_cell.angle_gamma   90.00
#
_symmetry.space_group_name_H-M   'P 1'
#
loop_
_entity.id
_entity.type
_entity.pdbx_description
1 polymer ?
#
loop_
_entity_poly.entity_id
_entity_poly.type
_entity_poly.pdbx_seq_one_letter_code
_entity_poly.pdbx_strand_id
1 'polypeptide(L)'
;MERERLDAARPGNRRGKAWNGVALSGGGIRSATFCLGAMQALAEHERLEHFDYMSSVSGGGYTASALQWWWWQPKVDEIHPNRFDATKQNFPYGTELGLGPGRTSVNDRVLDFLRQHGKYLTPGDGLTMWSVVSVLLRALLLNLAVWIPLAAVGFFMLIGAGYLAVQFGPEYVKHIPNLLSGIIGDDWTGVAPKCGQHHCRLPFTTSFGLLIWVFAGISGFFAVFAVLLSFLSFASRPDWINSGQSLRSRTVVVILFFAVACGCLIYHLLSAGGRWQDWAPTTLALAATALSGVLISVFLILSARQDSNYYWRRRFETSSGTWLVYAIVVLVIGSVPLLPYYLLNYGGTVSKTLSALLGALGGIGSALYGHSVQSRRESSGGLGSVMATIGSAIFIYSTLICAYLLAQLLVNTHDVLRVSAAADRWIEGMALFSIVLAFFIATLSNINYFGLHRFYRDRIMEAFMPSLQTVRGNHTVPSKEADNLQITDLWPDKSGVARNIPYPLINTNVVLVNDEEPKYSVRGGDNFVVSPLFVGSKATGWQDTPRYIFKNGALTLASAMASSGAALNANAAYAGSGITRDRLLSIVMMLLNLRLGLWSATPSAKAAKYRLFTPNHFHPGLTFGLFRYGYKRNSDFVELTDGGHFDNIGLYELVRRRCSTIVVVDAEADPTTSMPALVSIVQRIEQDFGAKIDLGPAVVDAIVPVLGAGFPPEAKYVKAPFFATDITYAAAPSLDAVAAHPTDVEKALSVTKGRLVYVKAGLIADLDFATKGYWAQNPTFPHQSTADQFFDPKQFEAYRQLGYRSMQKAIAGEKTLQQIDKAVL
;
A
#
# COMPACT_ATOMS: atom_id res chain seq x y z
N MET A 1 -5.00 31.25 10.16
CA MET A 1 -4.05 30.84 9.09
C MET A 1 -4.64 29.97 7.98
N GLU A 2 -5.10 28.73 8.19
CA GLU A 2 -5.65 27.90 7.09
C GLU A 2 -6.84 28.59 6.39
N ARG A 3 -7.87 28.97 7.16
CA ARG A 3 -9.03 29.71 6.64
C ARG A 3 -8.65 31.01 5.93
N GLU A 4 -7.73 31.81 6.49
CA GLU A 4 -7.24 33.04 5.83
C GLU A 4 -6.63 32.76 4.44
N ARG A 5 -5.85 31.69 4.31
CA ARG A 5 -5.25 31.31 3.02
C ARG A 5 -6.28 30.77 2.03
N LEU A 6 -7.30 30.06 2.52
CA LEU A 6 -8.41 29.59 1.69
C LEU A 6 -9.28 30.75 1.22
N ASP A 7 -9.59 31.70 2.12
CA ASP A 7 -10.35 32.91 1.80
C ASP A 7 -9.61 33.79 0.79
N ALA A 8 -8.29 33.92 0.91
CA ALA A 8 -7.47 34.67 -0.04
C ALA A 8 -7.44 34.03 -1.45
N ALA A 9 -7.69 32.73 -1.56
CA ALA A 9 -7.62 31.99 -2.82
C ALA A 9 -8.98 31.80 -3.51
N ARG A 10 -10.10 32.04 -2.82
CA ARG A 10 -11.45 31.79 -3.33
C ARG A 10 -12.05 33.03 -4.01
N PRO A 11 -12.94 32.84 -5.01
CA PRO A 11 -13.69 33.95 -5.58
C PRO A 11 -14.65 34.56 -4.55
N GLY A 12 -14.59 35.88 -4.42
CA GLY A 12 -15.52 36.66 -3.59
C GLY A 12 -15.13 36.71 -2.10
N ASN A 13 -15.68 37.72 -1.41
CA ASN A 13 -15.41 37.89 0.02
C ASN A 13 -16.18 36.84 0.85
N ARG A 14 -15.44 35.85 1.36
CA ARG A 14 -15.93 34.81 2.28
C ARG A 14 -15.95 35.25 3.75
N ARG A 15 -15.48 36.46 4.07
CA ARG A 15 -15.51 37.00 5.43
C ARG A 15 -16.94 36.98 5.97
N GLY A 16 -17.12 36.39 7.16
CA GLY A 16 -18.42 36.29 7.80
C GLY A 16 -19.33 35.15 7.29
N LYS A 17 -18.85 34.25 6.41
CA LYS A 17 -19.64 33.08 5.96
C LYS A 17 -19.29 31.82 6.73
N ALA A 18 -20.30 30.96 6.87
CA ALA A 18 -20.18 29.71 7.57
C ALA A 18 -19.45 28.67 6.70
N TRP A 19 -18.63 27.82 7.31
CA TRP A 19 -17.85 26.81 6.58
C TRP A 19 -18.62 25.49 6.51
N ASN A 20 -18.72 24.89 5.34
CA ASN A 20 -19.42 23.62 5.11
C ASN A 20 -18.43 22.50 4.77
N GLY A 21 -18.71 21.29 5.24
CA GLY A 21 -17.86 20.12 5.00
C GLY A 21 -18.64 18.92 4.51
N VAL A 22 -18.07 18.17 3.59
CA VAL A 22 -18.55 16.83 3.21
C VAL A 22 -17.49 15.80 3.57
N ALA A 23 -17.89 14.71 4.21
CA ALA A 23 -17.02 13.63 4.62
C ALA A 23 -17.37 12.35 3.84
N LEU A 24 -16.36 11.70 3.26
CA LEU A 24 -16.51 10.47 2.50
C LEU A 24 -15.81 9.33 3.25
N SER A 25 -16.58 8.32 3.68
CA SER A 25 -16.08 7.25 4.54
C SER A 25 -15.14 6.27 3.83
N GLY A 26 -14.40 5.51 4.62
CA GLY A 26 -13.65 4.35 4.17
C GLY A 26 -14.53 3.14 3.86
N GLY A 27 -13.89 2.07 3.37
CA GLY A 27 -14.57 0.83 2.96
C GLY A 27 -14.16 0.26 1.60
N GLY A 28 -13.01 0.67 1.06
CA GLY A 28 -12.52 0.23 -0.25
C GLY A 28 -13.39 0.70 -1.41
N ILE A 29 -13.34 -0.04 -2.53
CA ILE A 29 -14.10 0.33 -3.74
C ILE A 29 -15.61 0.44 -3.51
N ARG A 30 -16.18 -0.33 -2.58
CA ARG A 30 -17.59 -0.20 -2.17
C ARG A 30 -17.93 1.23 -1.77
N SER A 31 -17.15 1.77 -0.85
CA SER A 31 -17.36 3.14 -0.36
C SER A 31 -17.10 4.16 -1.46
N ALA A 32 -16.04 3.95 -2.26
CA ALA A 32 -15.76 4.82 -3.40
C ALA A 32 -16.97 4.96 -4.31
N THR A 33 -17.58 3.85 -4.72
CA THR A 33 -18.71 3.84 -5.64
C THR A 33 -19.98 4.44 -5.05
N PHE A 34 -20.30 4.15 -3.78
CA PHE A 34 -21.43 4.78 -3.10
C PHE A 34 -21.22 6.29 -2.94
N CYS A 35 -20.03 6.71 -2.48
CA CYS A 35 -19.68 8.12 -2.37
C CYS A 35 -19.73 8.84 -3.72
N LEU A 36 -19.32 8.20 -4.81
CA LEU A 36 -19.42 8.76 -6.16
C LEU A 36 -20.88 9.05 -6.51
N GLY A 37 -21.79 8.10 -6.29
CA GLY A 37 -23.23 8.31 -6.47
C GLY A 37 -23.77 9.45 -5.63
N ALA A 38 -23.36 9.55 -4.36
CA ALA A 38 -23.75 10.65 -3.48
C ALA A 38 -23.24 12.01 -3.99
N MET A 39 -22.00 12.08 -4.49
CA MET A 39 -21.44 13.32 -5.07
C MET A 39 -22.15 13.70 -6.37
N GLN A 40 -22.54 12.73 -7.20
CA GLN A 40 -23.36 12.96 -8.38
C GLN A 40 -24.72 13.58 -8.01
N ALA A 41 -25.37 13.10 -6.94
CA ALA A 41 -26.63 13.67 -6.48
C ALA A 41 -26.48 15.09 -5.91
N LEU A 42 -25.39 15.37 -5.18
CA LEU A 42 -25.08 16.74 -4.73
C LEU A 42 -24.81 17.68 -5.90
N ALA A 43 -24.08 17.24 -6.92
CA ALA A 43 -23.82 18.03 -8.13
C ALA A 43 -25.10 18.26 -8.95
N GLU A 44 -25.94 17.23 -9.11
CA GLU A 44 -27.23 17.33 -9.82
C GLU A 44 -28.16 18.40 -9.23
N HIS A 45 -28.13 18.57 -7.91
CA HIS A 45 -28.96 19.54 -7.19
C HIS A 45 -28.20 20.84 -6.86
N GLU A 46 -27.04 21.07 -7.49
CA GLU A 46 -26.23 22.29 -7.34
C GLU A 46 -25.83 22.57 -5.89
N ARG A 47 -25.56 21.51 -5.12
CA ARG A 47 -25.16 21.59 -3.70
C ARG A 47 -23.66 21.40 -3.49
N LEU A 48 -22.98 20.68 -4.38
CA LEU A 48 -21.58 20.31 -4.20
C LEU A 48 -20.62 21.51 -4.15
N GLU A 49 -20.88 22.56 -4.94
CA GLU A 49 -20.04 23.77 -5.00
C GLU A 49 -20.11 24.64 -3.73
N HIS A 50 -21.10 24.42 -2.86
CA HIS A 50 -21.24 25.14 -1.59
C HIS A 50 -20.49 24.48 -0.43
N PHE A 51 -19.84 23.34 -0.68
CA PHE A 51 -18.95 22.71 0.30
C PHE A 51 -17.54 23.29 0.23
N ASP A 52 -16.97 23.47 1.42
CA ASP A 52 -15.66 24.11 1.56
C ASP A 52 -14.56 23.13 1.76
N TYR A 53 -14.84 22.07 2.52
CA TYR A 53 -13.94 20.98 2.79
C TYR A 53 -14.54 19.68 2.25
N MET A 54 -13.69 18.88 1.63
CA MET A 54 -13.96 17.48 1.33
C MET A 54 -13.01 16.63 2.15
N SER A 55 -13.50 16.10 3.26
CA SER A 55 -12.78 15.18 4.13
C SER A 55 -12.96 13.76 3.63
N SER A 56 -11.88 13.01 3.49
CA SER A 56 -11.94 11.69 2.88
C SER A 56 -11.05 10.68 3.58
N VAL A 57 -11.50 9.43 3.56
CA VAL A 57 -10.83 8.29 4.19
C VAL A 57 -10.89 7.09 3.24
N SER A 58 -9.78 6.39 3.03
CA SER A 58 -9.73 5.09 2.33
C SER A 58 -10.51 5.09 1.02
N GLY A 59 -11.55 4.26 0.89
CA GLY A 59 -12.44 4.21 -0.30
C GLY A 59 -13.06 5.55 -0.70
N GLY A 60 -13.54 6.35 0.25
CA GLY A 60 -14.01 7.72 0.00
C GLY A 60 -12.89 8.63 -0.50
N GLY A 61 -11.65 8.35 -0.10
CA GLY A 61 -10.43 8.96 -0.64
C GLY A 61 -10.20 8.67 -2.11
N TYR A 62 -10.68 7.52 -2.63
CA TYR A 62 -10.57 7.22 -4.07
C TYR A 62 -11.42 8.18 -4.88
N THR A 63 -12.70 8.33 -4.50
CA THR A 63 -13.63 9.25 -5.16
C THR A 63 -13.21 10.70 -4.98
N ALA A 64 -12.85 11.11 -3.76
CA ALA A 64 -12.38 12.49 -3.51
C ALA A 64 -11.17 12.83 -4.38
N SER A 65 -10.15 11.97 -4.39
CA SER A 65 -8.93 12.22 -5.16
C SER A 65 -9.17 12.13 -6.67
N ALA A 66 -10.09 11.28 -7.13
CA ALA A 66 -10.50 11.23 -8.53
C ALA A 66 -11.18 12.53 -8.98
N LEU A 67 -12.04 13.12 -8.13
CA LEU A 67 -12.64 14.43 -8.40
C LEU A 67 -11.58 15.53 -8.43
N GLN A 68 -10.68 15.56 -7.45
CA GLN A 68 -9.57 16.52 -7.42
C GLN A 68 -8.66 16.40 -8.65
N TRP A 69 -8.40 15.18 -9.11
CA TRP A 69 -7.65 14.91 -10.34
C TRP A 69 -8.32 15.56 -11.57
N TRP A 70 -9.62 15.31 -11.77
CA TRP A 70 -10.36 15.88 -12.89
C TRP A 70 -10.55 17.40 -12.79
N TRP A 71 -10.73 17.94 -11.59
CA TRP A 71 -10.81 19.39 -11.36
C TRP A 71 -9.47 20.09 -11.58
N TRP A 72 -8.36 19.44 -11.27
CA TRP A 72 -7.02 19.96 -11.50
C TRP A 72 -6.66 20.03 -12.99
N GLN A 73 -7.10 19.06 -13.80
CA GLN A 73 -6.69 18.96 -15.20
C GLN A 73 -6.88 20.27 -15.99
N PRO A 74 -5.98 20.56 -16.95
CA PRO A 74 -6.13 21.68 -17.87
C PRO A 74 -7.40 21.54 -18.74
N LYS A 75 -7.74 22.60 -19.48
CA LYS A 75 -8.93 22.60 -20.35
C LYS A 75 -8.93 21.35 -21.23
N VAL A 76 -10.05 20.63 -21.21
CA VAL A 76 -10.26 19.47 -22.06
C VAL A 76 -10.92 19.98 -23.33
N ASP A 77 -10.28 19.82 -24.49
CA ASP A 77 -10.80 20.33 -25.77
C ASP A 77 -12.21 19.83 -26.10
N GLU A 78 -12.58 18.64 -25.63
CA GLU A 78 -13.91 18.05 -25.81
C GLU A 78 -15.00 18.68 -24.90
N ILE A 79 -14.61 19.50 -23.92
CA ILE A 79 -15.48 20.20 -22.95
C ILE A 79 -15.42 21.71 -23.19
N HIS A 80 -14.79 22.14 -24.29
CA HIS A 80 -14.57 23.54 -24.62
C HIS A 80 -15.89 24.33 -24.56
N PRO A 81 -15.97 25.44 -23.80
CA PRO A 81 -14.87 26.23 -23.22
C PRO A 81 -14.49 25.91 -21.75
N ASN A 82 -15.11 24.91 -21.11
CA ASN A 82 -15.06 24.70 -19.66
C ASN A 82 -14.11 23.59 -19.22
N ARG A 83 -13.56 23.72 -18.00
CA ARG A 83 -12.91 22.61 -17.27
C ARG A 83 -13.95 21.88 -16.44
N PHE A 84 -13.63 20.67 -16.00
CA PHE A 84 -14.44 20.02 -14.98
C PHE A 84 -14.43 20.81 -13.66
N ASP A 85 -15.56 20.79 -12.96
CA ASP A 85 -15.75 21.45 -11.66
C ASP A 85 -16.86 20.74 -10.83
N ALA A 86 -17.33 21.39 -9.76
CA ALA A 86 -18.34 20.86 -8.86
C ALA A 86 -19.80 21.15 -9.30
N THR A 87 -20.00 21.85 -10.42
CA THR A 87 -21.33 22.19 -10.96
C THR A 87 -21.97 20.99 -11.64
N LYS A 88 -23.28 21.05 -11.84
CA LYS A 88 -24.05 20.03 -12.56
C LYS A 88 -23.51 19.78 -13.97
N GLN A 89 -23.21 20.85 -14.71
CA GLN A 89 -22.90 20.80 -16.14
C GLN A 89 -21.49 20.25 -16.40
N ASN A 90 -20.52 20.59 -15.55
CA ASN A 90 -19.12 20.18 -15.73
C ASN A 90 -18.68 19.13 -14.70
N PHE A 91 -19.59 18.33 -14.13
CA PHE A 91 -19.21 17.26 -13.22
C PHE A 91 -18.54 16.09 -13.96
N PRO A 92 -17.33 15.63 -13.58
CA PRO A 92 -16.51 14.69 -14.37
C PRO A 92 -17.18 13.39 -14.82
N TYR A 93 -18.09 12.86 -14.01
CA TYR A 93 -18.74 11.56 -14.24
C TYR A 93 -20.18 11.67 -14.73
N GLY A 94 -20.63 12.88 -15.06
CA GLY A 94 -22.03 13.19 -15.32
C GLY A 94 -22.87 13.08 -14.03
N THR A 95 -24.06 13.65 -14.03
CA THR A 95 -24.93 13.70 -12.84
C THR A 95 -26.18 12.83 -12.96
N GLU A 96 -26.45 12.28 -14.15
CA GLU A 96 -27.64 11.46 -14.40
C GLU A 96 -27.39 9.96 -14.18
N LEU A 97 -28.34 9.27 -13.56
CA LEU A 97 -28.27 7.81 -13.35
C LEU A 97 -28.49 6.98 -14.62
N GLY A 98 -29.24 7.49 -15.60
CA GLY A 98 -29.72 6.69 -16.74
C GLY A 98 -28.61 6.08 -17.62
N LEU A 99 -28.82 4.85 -18.10
CA LEU A 99 -27.98 4.20 -19.10
C LEU A 99 -28.67 4.27 -20.46
N GLY A 100 -28.67 5.44 -21.10
CA GLY A 100 -29.31 5.65 -22.40
C GLY A 100 -28.36 5.33 -23.57
N PRO A 101 -28.80 4.63 -24.64
CA PRO A 101 -28.01 4.52 -25.87
C PRO A 101 -27.82 5.91 -26.50
N GLY A 102 -26.59 6.26 -26.89
CA GLY A 102 -26.25 7.56 -27.51
C GLY A 102 -25.46 8.52 -26.62
N ARG A 103 -25.10 8.12 -25.40
CA ARG A 103 -24.21 8.88 -24.50
C ARG A 103 -22.76 8.84 -24.98
N THR A 104 -22.37 9.82 -25.79
CA THR A 104 -21.00 9.96 -26.32
C THR A 104 -20.21 11.07 -25.66
N SER A 105 -20.74 11.68 -24.57
CA SER A 105 -20.06 12.77 -23.87
C SER A 105 -18.77 12.29 -23.21
N VAL A 106 -17.85 13.21 -22.96
CA VAL A 106 -16.61 12.91 -22.22
C VAL A 106 -16.93 12.34 -20.84
N ASN A 107 -17.94 12.92 -20.17
CA ASN A 107 -18.34 12.58 -18.82
C ASN A 107 -18.84 11.12 -18.74
N ASP A 108 -19.61 10.68 -19.74
CA ASP A 108 -20.07 9.31 -19.85
C ASP A 108 -18.90 8.34 -20.07
N ARG A 109 -17.93 8.70 -20.92
CA ARG A 109 -16.73 7.87 -21.14
C ARG A 109 -15.89 7.75 -19.87
N VAL A 110 -15.76 8.82 -19.10
CA VAL A 110 -15.02 8.83 -17.82
C VAL A 110 -15.71 7.92 -16.80
N LEU A 111 -17.05 7.98 -16.68
CA LEU A 111 -17.82 7.07 -15.83
C LEU A 111 -17.74 5.62 -16.31
N ASP A 112 -17.88 5.39 -17.61
CA ASP A 112 -17.80 4.05 -18.22
C ASP A 112 -16.44 3.41 -18.01
N PHE A 113 -15.36 4.18 -18.18
CA PHE A 113 -14.01 3.74 -17.90
C PHE A 113 -13.89 3.26 -16.45
N LEU A 114 -14.27 4.09 -15.47
CA LEU A 114 -14.18 3.74 -14.05
C LEU A 114 -15.03 2.50 -13.71
N ARG A 115 -16.23 2.42 -14.27
CA ARG A 115 -17.16 1.28 -14.11
C ARG A 115 -16.56 -0.03 -14.65
N GLN A 116 -15.87 0.02 -15.78
CA GLN A 116 -15.24 -1.16 -16.40
C GLN A 116 -13.92 -1.55 -15.72
N HIS A 117 -13.26 -0.60 -15.05
CA HIS A 117 -11.99 -0.78 -14.37
C HIS A 117 -12.11 -0.89 -12.85
N GLY A 118 -13.30 -1.22 -12.33
CA GLY A 118 -13.54 -1.48 -10.90
C GLY A 118 -12.66 -2.61 -10.33
N LYS A 119 -12.23 -3.57 -11.17
CA LYS A 119 -11.24 -4.59 -10.81
C LYS A 119 -9.80 -4.06 -10.91
N TYR A 120 -9.50 -2.96 -10.23
CA TYR A 120 -8.26 -2.20 -10.42
C TYR A 120 -6.97 -2.98 -10.10
N LEU A 121 -7.00 -4.03 -9.27
CA LEU A 121 -5.83 -4.89 -9.02
C LEU A 121 -5.49 -5.81 -10.20
N THR A 122 -6.49 -6.17 -11.00
CA THR A 122 -6.37 -7.03 -12.18
C THR A 122 -7.25 -6.49 -13.31
N PRO A 123 -6.95 -5.28 -13.84
CA PRO A 123 -7.81 -4.59 -14.79
C PRO A 123 -7.87 -5.27 -16.16
N GLY A 124 -6.98 -6.23 -16.43
CA GLY A 124 -6.72 -6.72 -17.78
C GLY A 124 -5.41 -6.14 -18.33
N ASP A 125 -5.24 -6.12 -19.65
CA ASP A 125 -4.06 -5.54 -20.32
C ASP A 125 -2.70 -6.09 -19.84
N GLY A 126 -2.65 -7.40 -19.57
CA GLY A 126 -1.44 -8.08 -19.08
C GLY A 126 -1.22 -8.00 -17.57
N LEU A 127 -2.06 -7.29 -16.81
CA LEU A 127 -2.11 -7.39 -15.34
C LEU A 127 -3.09 -8.46 -14.91
N THR A 128 -2.56 -9.56 -14.41
CA THR A 128 -3.34 -10.71 -13.94
C THR A 128 -3.12 -10.96 -12.45
N MET A 129 -3.86 -11.90 -11.87
CA MET A 129 -3.60 -12.34 -10.49
C MET A 129 -2.15 -12.82 -10.32
N TRP A 130 -1.53 -13.40 -11.36
CA TRP A 130 -0.13 -13.80 -11.36
C TRP A 130 0.83 -12.61 -11.30
N SER A 131 0.45 -11.45 -11.82
CA SER A 131 1.21 -10.21 -11.66
C SER A 131 1.25 -9.78 -10.19
N VAL A 132 0.12 -9.88 -9.48
CA VAL A 132 0.03 -9.58 -8.04
C VAL A 132 0.92 -10.54 -7.24
N VAL A 133 0.82 -11.85 -7.51
CA VAL A 133 1.65 -12.89 -6.88
C VAL A 133 3.13 -12.66 -7.17
N SER A 134 3.49 -12.33 -8.41
CA SER A 134 4.86 -12.01 -8.81
C SER A 134 5.43 -10.82 -8.05
N VAL A 135 4.66 -9.74 -7.87
CA VAL A 135 5.09 -8.56 -7.11
C VAL A 135 5.26 -8.89 -5.61
N LEU A 136 4.35 -9.70 -5.05
CA LEU A 136 4.47 -10.21 -3.68
C LEU A 136 5.75 -11.02 -3.49
N LEU A 137 6.00 -11.99 -4.38
CA LEU A 137 7.20 -12.83 -4.36
C LEU A 137 8.46 -11.99 -4.56
N ARG A 138 8.46 -11.03 -5.47
CA ARG A 138 9.59 -10.10 -5.67
C ARG A 138 9.90 -9.34 -4.38
N ALA A 139 8.89 -8.75 -3.75
CA ALA A 139 9.08 -8.01 -2.50
C ALA A 139 9.63 -8.93 -1.40
N LEU A 140 9.07 -10.13 -1.25
CA LEU A 140 9.53 -11.14 -0.28
C LEU A 140 11.00 -11.52 -0.52
N LEU A 141 11.34 -11.93 -1.74
CA LEU A 141 12.67 -12.39 -2.12
C LEU A 141 13.71 -11.28 -2.01
N LEU A 142 13.38 -10.05 -2.41
CA LEU A 142 14.29 -8.91 -2.28
C LEU A 142 14.62 -8.62 -0.82
N ASN A 143 13.63 -8.63 0.07
CA ASN A 143 13.86 -8.41 1.50
C ASN A 143 14.66 -9.57 2.12
N LEU A 144 14.37 -10.82 1.76
CA LEU A 144 15.15 -11.97 2.24
C LEU A 144 16.60 -11.94 1.74
N ALA A 145 16.84 -11.53 0.49
CA ALA A 145 18.18 -11.34 -0.07
C ALA A 145 18.96 -10.22 0.63
N VAL A 146 18.29 -9.32 1.35
CA VAL A 146 18.92 -8.33 2.22
C VAL A 146 19.16 -8.90 3.61
N TRP A 147 18.13 -9.46 4.24
CA TRP A 147 18.19 -9.83 5.66
C TRP A 147 19.03 -11.07 5.94
N ILE A 148 18.99 -12.10 5.07
CA ILE A 148 19.76 -13.33 5.28
C ILE A 148 21.28 -13.04 5.27
N PRO A 149 21.85 -12.35 4.27
CA PRO A 149 23.28 -12.02 4.28
C PRO A 149 23.66 -11.09 5.42
N LEU A 150 22.83 -10.09 5.76
CA LEU A 150 23.12 -9.19 6.89
C LEU A 150 23.10 -9.93 8.24
N ALA A 151 22.17 -10.86 8.44
CA ALA A 151 22.14 -11.70 9.64
C ALA A 151 23.32 -12.69 9.67
N ALA A 152 23.79 -13.17 8.51
CA ALA A 152 24.95 -14.03 8.41
C ALA A 152 26.22 -13.35 8.93
N VAL A 153 26.37 -12.03 8.78
CA VAL A 153 27.48 -11.27 9.39
C VAL A 153 27.49 -11.42 10.92
N GLY A 154 26.32 -11.36 11.56
CA GLY A 154 26.21 -11.57 13.01
C GLY A 154 26.63 -12.97 13.44
N PHE A 155 26.17 -14.00 12.71
CA PHE A 155 26.58 -15.38 12.96
C PHE A 155 28.06 -15.61 12.66
N PHE A 156 28.63 -14.99 11.63
CA PHE A 156 30.05 -15.03 11.32
C PHE A 156 30.89 -14.48 12.48
N MET A 157 30.49 -13.35 13.07
CA MET A 157 31.15 -12.81 14.27
C MET A 157 31.04 -13.77 15.47
N LEU A 158 29.88 -14.39 15.68
CA LEU A 158 29.68 -15.36 16.77
C LEU A 158 30.54 -16.62 16.58
N ILE A 159 30.61 -17.14 15.36
CA ILE A 159 31.47 -18.27 15.00
C ILE A 159 32.94 -17.90 15.23
N GLY A 160 33.38 -16.74 14.75
CA GLY A 160 34.74 -16.22 14.95
C GLY A 160 35.09 -16.03 16.43
N ALA A 161 34.16 -15.50 17.23
CA ALA A 161 34.33 -15.40 18.68
C ALA A 161 34.45 -16.78 19.35
N GLY A 162 33.73 -17.78 18.85
CA GLY A 162 33.88 -19.18 19.27
C GLY A 162 35.28 -19.73 18.98
N TYR A 163 35.81 -19.52 17.78
CA TYR A 163 37.19 -19.93 17.44
C TYR A 163 38.24 -19.25 18.33
N LEU A 164 38.08 -17.95 18.60
CA LEU A 164 38.94 -17.21 19.52
C LEU A 164 38.84 -17.78 20.95
N ALA A 165 37.63 -18.05 21.45
CA ALA A 165 37.42 -18.64 22.77
C ALA A 165 38.08 -20.03 22.92
N VAL A 166 38.04 -20.86 21.87
CA VAL A 166 38.73 -22.17 21.83
C VAL A 166 40.25 -22.02 21.88
N GLN A 167 40.81 -20.98 21.25
CA GLN A 167 42.25 -20.69 21.33
C GLN A 167 42.70 -20.25 22.73
N PHE A 168 41.81 -19.61 23.52
CA PHE A 168 42.11 -19.11 24.87
C PHE A 168 41.62 -20.02 26.02
N GLY A 169 40.93 -21.13 25.74
CA GLY A 169 40.40 -22.06 26.75
C GLY A 169 40.24 -23.50 26.21
N PRO A 170 41.31 -24.32 26.18
CA PRO A 170 41.35 -25.54 25.36
C PRO A 170 40.56 -26.76 25.89
N GLU A 171 40.23 -26.79 27.18
CA GLU A 171 39.92 -28.07 27.86
C GLU A 171 38.46 -28.52 27.81
N TYR A 172 37.50 -27.73 27.29
CA TYR A 172 36.06 -28.11 27.38
C TYR A 172 35.24 -28.07 26.07
N VAL A 173 35.79 -27.65 24.92
CA VAL A 173 34.97 -27.38 23.71
C VAL A 173 35.11 -28.42 22.59
N LYS A 174 35.91 -29.48 22.77
CA LYS A 174 36.24 -30.45 21.69
C LYS A 174 35.13 -31.44 21.28
N HIS A 175 33.91 -31.35 21.81
CA HIS A 175 32.86 -32.37 21.58
C HIS A 175 31.48 -31.81 21.23
N ILE A 176 31.38 -30.91 20.24
CA ILE A 176 30.07 -30.57 19.63
C ILE A 176 29.98 -31.25 18.25
N PRO A 177 29.07 -32.23 18.05
CA PRO A 177 28.94 -32.94 16.78
C PRO A 177 28.39 -32.04 15.68
N ASN A 178 28.93 -32.20 14.48
CA ASN A 178 28.50 -31.51 13.27
C ASN A 178 27.10 -32.04 12.84
N LEU A 179 26.04 -31.24 13.06
CA LEU A 179 24.62 -31.66 12.89
C LEU A 179 24.20 -31.88 11.43
N LEU A 180 25.09 -31.61 10.46
CA LEU A 180 24.80 -31.66 9.02
C LEU A 180 25.56 -32.76 8.26
N SER A 181 26.30 -33.64 8.96
CA SER A 181 27.01 -34.75 8.33
C SER A 181 26.11 -35.81 7.69
N GLY A 182 24.79 -35.70 7.83
CA GLY A 182 23.80 -36.67 7.33
C GLY A 182 23.00 -36.26 6.08
N ILE A 183 23.27 -35.11 5.43
CA ILE A 183 22.34 -34.58 4.39
C ILE A 183 22.92 -34.51 2.96
N ILE A 184 24.22 -34.70 2.72
CA ILE A 184 24.74 -34.65 1.34
C ILE A 184 25.60 -35.89 1.05
N GLY A 185 24.97 -36.85 0.37
CA GLY A 185 25.61 -38.03 -0.21
C GLY A 185 25.57 -37.98 -1.74
N ASP A 186 26.76 -38.07 -2.31
CA ASP A 186 27.18 -38.50 -3.64
C ASP A 186 27.00 -37.62 -4.90
N ASP A 187 28.04 -37.74 -5.74
CA ASP A 187 28.35 -37.12 -7.04
C ASP A 187 27.19 -37.11 -8.06
N TRP A 188 26.97 -35.94 -8.67
CA TRP A 188 25.85 -35.64 -9.58
C TRP A 188 26.17 -35.62 -11.09
N THR A 189 27.18 -36.35 -11.56
CA THR A 189 27.37 -36.54 -13.01
C THR A 189 27.75 -37.98 -13.35
N GLY A 190 26.83 -38.72 -13.99
CA GLY A 190 27.09 -40.09 -14.44
C GLY A 190 26.22 -40.50 -15.62
N VAL A 191 26.86 -40.80 -16.75
CA VAL A 191 26.26 -41.24 -18.01
C VAL A 191 26.25 -42.77 -18.05
N ALA A 192 25.31 -43.41 -17.35
CA ALA A 192 24.76 -44.75 -17.64
C ALA A 192 23.92 -45.28 -16.45
N PRO A 193 22.75 -45.91 -16.69
CA PRO A 193 22.01 -46.60 -15.65
C PRO A 193 22.76 -47.88 -15.21
N LYS A 194 23.03 -48.01 -13.91
CA LYS A 194 23.33 -49.29 -13.25
C LYS A 194 22.48 -49.35 -11.98
N CYS A 195 21.57 -50.32 -11.89
CA CYS A 195 20.98 -50.70 -10.60
C CYS A 195 21.88 -51.79 -10.00
N GLY A 196 22.60 -51.44 -8.95
CA GLY A 196 23.27 -52.39 -8.06
C GLY A 196 22.39 -52.69 -6.83
N GLN A 197 22.84 -53.57 -5.94
CA GLN A 197 22.06 -54.03 -4.77
C GLN A 197 21.65 -52.94 -3.75
N HIS A 198 22.19 -51.70 -3.84
CA HIS A 198 21.88 -50.63 -2.88
C HIS A 198 21.49 -49.26 -3.48
N HIS A 199 21.68 -49.00 -4.79
CA HIS A 199 21.28 -47.73 -5.41
C HIS A 199 20.82 -47.92 -6.86
N CYS A 200 19.69 -47.32 -7.22
CA CYS A 200 19.23 -47.20 -8.61
C CYS A 200 19.47 -45.76 -9.11
N ARG A 201 20.36 -45.60 -10.09
CA ARG A 201 20.56 -44.34 -10.80
C ARG A 201 19.67 -44.30 -12.04
N LEU A 202 18.63 -43.46 -12.02
CA LEU A 202 17.84 -43.15 -13.22
C LEU A 202 18.67 -42.25 -14.16
N PRO A 203 18.65 -42.47 -15.48
CA PRO A 203 19.33 -41.59 -16.42
C PRO A 203 18.63 -40.22 -16.43
N PHE A 204 19.28 -39.21 -15.84
CA PHE A 204 18.84 -37.82 -15.93
C PHE A 204 19.19 -37.31 -17.33
N THR A 205 18.24 -37.35 -18.27
CA THR A 205 18.51 -36.91 -19.64
C THR A 205 18.90 -35.43 -19.65
N THR A 206 19.81 -35.05 -20.54
CA THR A 206 20.34 -33.68 -20.66
C THR A 206 19.25 -32.63 -20.85
N SER A 207 18.10 -33.02 -21.41
CA SER A 207 16.90 -32.19 -21.55
C SER A 207 16.31 -31.71 -20.21
N PHE A 208 16.23 -32.56 -19.18
CA PHE A 208 15.72 -32.13 -17.85
C PHE A 208 16.71 -31.25 -17.13
N GLY A 209 18.01 -31.52 -17.28
CA GLY A 209 19.07 -30.63 -16.80
C GLY A 209 18.97 -29.24 -17.44
N LEU A 210 18.78 -29.20 -18.77
CA LEU A 210 18.58 -27.95 -19.51
C LEU A 210 17.34 -27.19 -19.05
N LEU A 211 16.23 -27.87 -18.72
CA LEU A 211 15.05 -27.21 -18.14
C LEU A 211 15.32 -26.61 -16.76
N ILE A 212 16.06 -27.30 -15.88
CA ILE A 212 16.48 -26.73 -14.59
C ILE A 212 17.37 -25.51 -14.79
N TRP A 213 18.28 -25.53 -15.78
CA TRP A 213 19.10 -24.38 -16.15
C TRP A 213 18.27 -23.22 -16.72
N VAL A 214 17.24 -23.50 -17.53
CA VAL A 214 16.30 -22.49 -18.01
C VAL A 214 15.52 -21.88 -16.84
N PHE A 215 15.06 -22.68 -15.88
CA PHE A 215 14.42 -22.18 -14.66
C PHE A 215 15.36 -21.29 -13.83
N ALA A 216 16.62 -21.70 -13.66
CA ALA A 216 17.64 -20.90 -12.98
C ALA A 216 17.90 -19.58 -13.72
N GLY A 217 17.93 -19.60 -15.06
CA GLY A 217 18.06 -18.40 -15.89
C GLY A 217 16.87 -17.44 -15.75
N ILE A 218 15.63 -17.95 -15.76
CA ILE A 218 14.42 -17.15 -15.52
C ILE A 218 14.47 -16.55 -14.12
N SER A 219 14.80 -17.35 -13.09
CA SER A 219 14.91 -16.88 -11.70
C SER A 219 16.00 -15.83 -11.53
N GLY A 220 17.14 -16.00 -12.21
CA GLY A 220 18.24 -15.03 -12.26
C GLY A 220 17.81 -13.71 -12.89
N PHE A 221 17.07 -13.74 -14.01
CA PHE A 221 16.48 -12.55 -14.62
C PHE A 221 15.57 -11.80 -13.65
N PHE A 222 14.69 -12.51 -12.93
CA PHE A 222 13.84 -11.91 -11.89
C PHE A 222 14.65 -11.24 -10.78
N ALA A 223 15.71 -11.90 -10.31
CA ALA A 223 16.57 -11.36 -9.26
C ALA A 223 17.30 -10.11 -9.74
N VAL A 224 17.93 -10.15 -10.91
CA VAL A 224 18.63 -8.99 -11.53
C VAL A 224 17.65 -7.83 -11.72
N PHE A 225 16.45 -8.10 -12.21
CA PHE A 225 15.45 -7.06 -12.41
C PHE A 225 14.94 -6.47 -11.08
N ALA A 226 14.77 -7.29 -10.04
CA ALA A 226 14.40 -6.81 -8.71
C ALA A 226 15.50 -5.90 -8.12
N VAL A 227 16.77 -6.26 -8.29
CA VAL A 227 17.92 -5.45 -7.90
C VAL A 227 17.98 -4.16 -8.72
N LEU A 228 17.76 -4.22 -10.03
CA LEU A 228 17.71 -3.03 -10.89
C LEU A 228 16.62 -2.06 -10.44
N LEU A 229 15.40 -2.57 -10.21
CA LEU A 229 14.32 -1.76 -9.66
C LEU A 229 14.76 -1.15 -8.33
N SER A 230 15.39 -1.94 -7.44
CA SER A 230 15.93 -1.51 -6.13
C SER A 230 16.72 -0.20 -6.25
N PHE A 231 17.67 -0.17 -7.18
CA PHE A 231 18.48 1.00 -7.48
C PHE A 231 17.70 2.11 -8.20
N LEU A 232 16.76 1.77 -9.08
CA LEU A 232 15.92 2.75 -9.77
C LEU A 232 15.00 3.54 -8.83
N SER A 233 14.52 2.98 -7.70
CA SER A 233 13.75 3.81 -6.74
C SER A 233 14.56 4.95 -6.16
N PHE A 234 15.87 4.74 -6.01
CA PHE A 234 16.74 5.76 -5.48
C PHE A 234 16.91 6.85 -6.53
N ALA A 235 17.04 6.47 -7.80
CA ALA A 235 17.24 7.38 -8.93
C ALA A 235 15.98 8.18 -9.35
N SER A 236 14.77 7.70 -9.06
CA SER A 236 13.52 8.22 -9.63
C SER A 236 12.63 8.96 -8.63
N ARG A 237 13.21 9.80 -7.77
CA ARG A 237 12.39 10.60 -6.84
C ARG A 237 11.58 11.65 -7.63
N PRO A 238 10.25 11.73 -7.46
CA PRO A 238 9.44 12.81 -8.05
C PRO A 238 9.91 14.20 -7.60
N ASP A 239 10.59 14.29 -6.47
CA ASP A 239 11.22 15.50 -5.90
C ASP A 239 12.33 16.13 -6.70
N TRP A 240 12.97 15.33 -7.54
CA TRP A 240 14.20 15.73 -8.20
C TRP A 240 13.94 16.45 -9.52
N ILE A 241 12.66 16.68 -9.84
CA ILE A 241 12.21 17.52 -10.97
C ILE A 241 12.75 18.95 -10.82
N ASN A 242 12.84 19.48 -9.59
CA ASN A 242 13.30 20.86 -9.33
C ASN A 242 14.74 20.99 -8.84
N SER A 243 15.43 19.89 -8.50
CA SER A 243 16.74 19.92 -7.82
C SER A 243 17.87 19.19 -8.58
N GLY A 244 17.89 19.30 -9.91
CA GLY A 244 19.13 19.33 -10.69
C GLY A 244 19.90 18.02 -10.88
N GLN A 245 20.59 17.94 -12.02
CA GLN A 245 21.41 16.81 -12.50
C GLN A 245 22.51 16.31 -11.52
N SER A 246 22.83 17.04 -10.44
CA SER A 246 24.00 16.80 -9.58
C SER A 246 23.85 15.66 -8.56
N LEU A 247 22.63 15.25 -8.19
CA LEU A 247 22.41 14.08 -7.32
C LEU A 247 22.28 12.77 -8.12
N ARG A 248 21.78 12.86 -9.37
CA ARG A 248 21.78 11.76 -10.33
C ARG A 248 23.21 11.36 -10.68
N SER A 249 24.12 12.31 -10.89
CA SER A 249 25.55 12.03 -11.10
C SER A 249 26.21 11.38 -9.88
N ARG A 250 25.87 11.79 -8.64
CA ARG A 250 26.35 11.13 -7.41
C ARG A 250 25.86 9.68 -7.30
N THR A 251 24.61 9.41 -7.66
CA THR A 251 24.04 8.06 -7.68
C THR A 251 24.76 7.16 -8.67
N VAL A 252 24.96 7.67 -9.89
CA VAL A 252 25.73 6.99 -10.94
C VAL A 252 27.15 6.71 -10.44
N VAL A 253 27.79 7.65 -9.75
CA VAL A 253 29.13 7.45 -9.17
C VAL A 253 29.13 6.34 -8.10
N VAL A 254 28.13 6.27 -7.23
CA VAL A 254 28.04 5.19 -6.21
C VAL A 254 27.82 3.82 -6.86
N ILE A 255 26.99 3.75 -7.91
CA ILE A 255 26.75 2.50 -8.65
C ILE A 255 27.98 2.10 -9.46
N LEU A 256 28.69 3.06 -10.07
CA LEU A 256 29.97 2.84 -10.73
C LEU A 256 31.02 2.36 -9.72
N PHE A 257 31.08 2.94 -8.53
CA PHE A 257 31.96 2.48 -7.46
C PHE A 257 31.63 1.04 -7.05
N PHE A 258 30.35 0.70 -6.90
CA PHE A 258 29.91 -0.68 -6.65
C PHE A 258 30.33 -1.61 -7.79
N ALA A 259 30.11 -1.22 -9.05
CA ALA A 259 30.51 -1.99 -10.23
C ALA A 259 32.03 -2.22 -10.28
N VAL A 260 32.84 -1.19 -9.98
CA VAL A 260 34.29 -1.27 -9.90
C VAL A 260 34.72 -2.15 -8.73
N ALA A 261 34.11 -2.01 -7.55
CA ALA A 261 34.40 -2.86 -6.39
C ALA A 261 34.08 -4.34 -6.68
N CYS A 262 32.96 -4.61 -7.37
CA CYS A 262 32.61 -5.96 -7.83
C CYS A 262 33.61 -6.47 -8.86
N GLY A 263 34.02 -5.63 -9.82
CA GLY A 263 35.03 -5.97 -10.81
C GLY A 263 36.39 -6.27 -10.17
N CYS A 264 36.82 -5.49 -9.18
CA CYS A 264 38.04 -5.70 -8.41
C CYS A 264 37.96 -6.96 -7.55
N LEU A 265 36.81 -7.23 -6.92
CA LEU A 265 36.58 -8.46 -6.15
C LEU A 265 36.64 -9.68 -7.07
N ILE A 266 35.95 -9.64 -8.21
CA ILE A 266 35.99 -10.69 -9.23
C ILE A 266 37.44 -10.87 -9.73
N TYR A 267 38.15 -9.79 -10.04
CA TYR A 267 39.56 -9.85 -10.46
C TYR A 267 40.48 -10.43 -9.38
N HIS A 268 40.29 -10.09 -8.11
CA HIS A 268 41.09 -10.62 -7.01
C HIS A 268 40.83 -12.12 -6.80
N LEU A 269 39.56 -12.54 -6.88
CA LEU A 269 39.16 -13.95 -6.86
C LEU A 269 39.73 -14.73 -8.06
N LEU A 270 39.80 -14.10 -9.24
CA LEU A 270 40.34 -14.70 -10.47
C LEU A 270 41.88 -14.78 -10.48
N SER A 271 42.58 -13.82 -9.87
CA SER A 271 44.04 -13.72 -9.90
C SER A 271 44.75 -14.55 -8.83
N ALA A 272 44.06 -14.92 -7.75
CA ALA A 272 44.62 -15.71 -6.63
C ALA A 272 44.88 -17.21 -6.95
N GLY A 273 44.57 -17.67 -8.17
CA GLY A 273 44.71 -19.07 -8.60
C GLY A 273 45.91 -19.39 -9.48
N GLY A 274 46.63 -18.40 -10.01
CA GLY A 274 47.83 -18.62 -10.86
C GLY A 274 47.61 -19.44 -12.15
N ARG A 275 46.38 -19.82 -12.49
CA ARG A 275 46.06 -20.67 -13.66
C ARG A 275 44.98 -20.04 -14.52
N TRP A 276 45.43 -19.24 -15.49
CA TRP A 276 44.57 -18.66 -16.52
C TRP A 276 44.06 -19.70 -17.55
N GLN A 277 44.54 -20.95 -17.51
CA GLN A 277 44.28 -21.96 -18.55
C GLN A 277 43.18 -22.98 -18.21
N ASP A 278 42.74 -23.11 -16.96
CA ASP A 278 41.77 -24.15 -16.53
C ASP A 278 40.30 -23.67 -16.52
N TRP A 279 39.96 -22.64 -17.29
CA TRP A 279 38.64 -22.02 -17.21
C TRP A 279 37.59 -22.91 -17.88
N ALA A 280 36.70 -23.49 -17.06
CA ALA A 280 35.49 -24.13 -17.57
C ALA A 280 34.61 -23.06 -18.26
N PRO A 281 34.00 -23.33 -19.43
CA PRO A 281 33.10 -22.38 -20.12
C PRO A 281 31.98 -21.81 -19.23
N THR A 282 31.60 -22.55 -18.19
CA THR A 282 30.62 -22.14 -17.17
C THR A 282 31.08 -20.97 -16.29
N THR A 283 32.38 -20.84 -15.99
CA THR A 283 32.91 -19.75 -15.15
C THR A 283 32.99 -18.43 -15.93
N LEU A 284 33.40 -18.49 -17.20
CA LEU A 284 33.31 -17.36 -18.13
C LEU A 284 31.86 -16.91 -18.31
N ALA A 285 30.91 -17.84 -18.43
CA ALA A 285 29.49 -17.52 -18.59
C ALA A 285 28.90 -16.87 -17.33
N LEU A 286 29.17 -17.37 -16.13
CA LEU A 286 28.69 -16.79 -14.86
C LEU A 286 29.29 -15.40 -14.60
N ALA A 287 30.60 -15.23 -14.79
CA ALA A 287 31.27 -13.94 -14.65
C ALA A 287 30.78 -12.92 -15.70
N ALA A 288 30.61 -13.34 -16.95
CA ALA A 288 30.04 -12.50 -18.01
C ALA A 288 28.57 -12.15 -17.74
N THR A 289 27.77 -13.06 -17.16
CA THR A 289 26.37 -12.79 -16.78
C THR A 289 26.28 -11.79 -15.64
N ALA A 290 27.15 -11.91 -14.61
CA ALA A 290 27.22 -10.94 -13.52
C ALA A 290 27.69 -9.56 -14.02
N LEU A 291 28.74 -9.52 -14.84
CA LEU A 291 29.29 -8.28 -15.41
C LEU A 291 28.30 -7.62 -16.39
N SER A 292 27.65 -8.41 -17.25
CA SER A 292 26.60 -7.89 -18.16
C SER A 292 25.38 -7.42 -17.40
N GLY A 293 24.97 -8.08 -16.30
CA GLY A 293 23.90 -7.60 -15.42
C GLY A 293 24.23 -6.23 -14.81
N VAL A 294 25.47 -6.02 -14.38
CA VAL A 294 25.96 -4.72 -13.88
C VAL A 294 26.02 -3.67 -15.01
N LEU A 295 26.57 -4.01 -16.17
CA LEU A 295 26.68 -3.09 -17.31
C LEU A 295 25.32 -2.72 -17.91
N ILE A 296 24.39 -3.66 -18.00
CA ILE A 296 22.99 -3.42 -18.42
C ILE A 296 22.30 -2.54 -17.38
N SER A 297 22.52 -2.77 -16.10
CA SER A 297 21.95 -1.93 -15.04
C SER A 297 22.48 -0.50 -15.10
N VAL A 298 23.79 -0.33 -15.29
CA VAL A 298 24.42 0.99 -15.49
C VAL A 298 23.90 1.66 -16.76
N PHE A 299 23.85 0.95 -17.89
CA PHE A 299 23.32 1.45 -19.16
C PHE A 299 21.86 1.89 -19.03
N LEU A 300 20.98 1.07 -18.45
CA LEU A 300 19.56 1.39 -18.26
C LEU A 300 19.34 2.59 -17.34
N ILE A 301 20.19 2.79 -16.32
CA ILE A 301 20.14 3.96 -15.42
C ILE A 301 20.65 5.23 -16.11
N LEU A 302 21.67 5.12 -16.96
CA LEU A 302 22.18 6.22 -17.78
C LEU A 302 21.19 6.60 -18.88
N SER A 303 20.55 5.62 -19.52
CA SER A 303 19.55 5.80 -20.59
C SER A 303 18.13 6.07 -20.08
N ALA A 304 17.88 5.88 -18.78
CA ALA A 304 16.60 6.14 -18.13
C ALA A 304 16.22 7.64 -18.23
N ARG A 305 15.14 7.96 -18.93
CA ARG A 305 14.46 9.27 -18.81
C ARG A 305 13.88 9.45 -17.40
N GLN A 306 13.56 10.68 -16.97
CA GLN A 306 12.95 10.96 -15.65
C GLN A 306 11.69 10.12 -15.37
N ASP A 307 10.90 9.79 -16.41
CA ASP A 307 9.69 8.95 -16.32
C ASP A 307 9.94 7.43 -16.37
N SER A 308 11.20 7.00 -16.46
CA SER A 308 11.53 5.60 -16.79
C SER A 308 11.19 4.62 -15.68
N ASN A 309 11.19 5.00 -14.40
CA ASN A 309 10.92 4.04 -13.32
C ASN A 309 9.48 3.53 -13.37
N TYR A 310 8.50 4.43 -13.45
CA TYR A 310 7.10 4.00 -13.55
C TYR A 310 6.87 3.13 -14.79
N TYR A 311 7.46 3.52 -15.92
CA TYR A 311 7.42 2.71 -17.14
C TYR A 311 8.02 1.30 -16.97
N TRP A 312 9.26 1.19 -16.45
CA TRP A 312 9.93 -0.10 -16.25
C TRP A 312 9.25 -0.97 -15.19
N ARG A 313 8.76 -0.35 -14.11
CA ARG A 313 7.96 -1.03 -13.08
C ARG A 313 6.68 -1.60 -13.67
N ARG A 314 5.92 -0.81 -14.45
CA ARG A 314 4.73 -1.29 -15.16
C ARG A 314 5.07 -2.43 -16.13
N ARG A 315 6.19 -2.33 -16.86
CA ARG A 315 6.61 -3.37 -17.81
C ARG A 315 6.95 -4.68 -17.12
N PHE A 316 7.53 -4.62 -15.93
CA PHE A 316 7.72 -5.80 -15.10
C PHE A 316 6.42 -6.37 -14.58
N GLU A 317 5.52 -5.55 -14.05
CA GLU A 317 4.23 -6.02 -13.51
C GLU A 317 3.42 -6.76 -14.57
N THR A 318 3.42 -6.27 -15.81
CA THR A 318 2.74 -6.92 -16.95
C THR A 318 3.44 -8.17 -17.44
N SER A 319 4.78 -8.20 -17.49
CA SER A 319 5.50 -9.36 -18.05
C SER A 319 5.74 -10.47 -17.02
N SER A 320 5.96 -10.11 -15.76
CA SER A 320 6.41 -11.03 -14.72
C SER A 320 5.36 -12.07 -14.33
N GLY A 321 4.06 -11.76 -14.43
CA GLY A 321 3.01 -12.75 -14.21
C GLY A 321 3.12 -13.92 -15.19
N THR A 322 3.34 -13.64 -16.48
CA THR A 322 3.53 -14.66 -17.51
C THR A 322 4.82 -15.44 -17.32
N TRP A 323 5.93 -14.75 -17.03
CA TRP A 323 7.21 -15.40 -16.76
C TRP A 323 7.20 -16.30 -15.52
N LEU A 324 6.42 -15.95 -14.48
CA LEU A 324 6.24 -16.78 -13.30
C LEU A 324 5.53 -18.10 -13.65
N VAL A 325 4.51 -18.06 -14.50
CA VAL A 325 3.83 -19.27 -14.98
C VAL A 325 4.81 -20.16 -15.75
N TYR A 326 5.60 -19.59 -16.66
CA TYR A 326 6.64 -20.35 -17.37
C TYR A 326 7.68 -20.94 -16.42
N ALA A 327 8.12 -20.18 -15.41
CA ALA A 327 9.06 -20.67 -14.41
C ALA A 327 8.51 -21.88 -13.66
N ILE A 328 7.23 -21.83 -13.23
CA ILE A 328 6.56 -22.94 -12.55
C ILE A 328 6.46 -24.16 -13.48
N VAL A 329 6.04 -23.98 -14.74
CA VAL A 329 5.92 -25.08 -15.71
C VAL A 329 7.28 -25.73 -15.96
N VAL A 330 8.33 -24.94 -16.19
CA VAL A 330 9.69 -25.44 -16.42
C VAL A 330 10.23 -26.15 -15.18
N LEU A 331 9.99 -25.62 -13.98
CA LEU A 331 10.38 -26.25 -12.72
C LEU A 331 9.66 -27.59 -12.52
N VAL A 332 8.35 -27.63 -12.73
CA VAL A 332 7.55 -28.85 -12.59
C VAL A 332 8.05 -29.91 -13.56
N ILE A 333 8.20 -29.60 -14.85
CA ILE A 333 8.69 -30.54 -15.86
C ILE A 333 10.14 -30.97 -15.57
N GLY A 334 11.02 -30.02 -15.25
CA GLY A 334 12.43 -30.26 -14.93
C GLY A 334 12.65 -31.11 -13.68
N SER A 335 11.72 -31.05 -12.72
CA SER A 335 11.78 -31.80 -11.45
C SER A 335 11.11 -33.18 -11.51
N VAL A 336 10.35 -33.51 -12.57
CA VAL A 336 9.68 -34.82 -12.70
C VAL A 336 10.62 -36.01 -12.46
N PRO A 337 11.85 -36.07 -13.01
CA PRO A 337 12.72 -37.23 -12.81
C PRO A 337 13.29 -37.36 -11.40
N LEU A 338 13.27 -36.28 -10.61
CA LEU A 338 13.73 -36.29 -9.22
C LEU A 338 12.79 -37.13 -8.34
N LEU A 339 11.49 -37.08 -8.60
CA LEU A 339 10.50 -37.74 -7.76
C LEU A 339 10.64 -39.29 -7.77
N PRO A 340 10.72 -39.99 -8.92
CA PRO A 340 11.01 -41.42 -8.95
C PRO A 340 12.40 -41.76 -8.38
N TYR A 341 13.41 -40.92 -8.62
CA TYR A 341 14.77 -41.12 -8.08
C TYR A 341 14.78 -41.15 -6.55
N TYR A 342 14.12 -40.18 -5.91
CA TYR A 342 14.05 -40.12 -4.46
C TYR A 342 13.12 -41.19 -3.86
N LEU A 343 12.03 -41.54 -4.53
CA LEU A 343 11.13 -42.63 -4.09
C LEU A 343 11.82 -44.01 -4.13
N LEU A 344 12.63 -44.27 -5.17
CA LEU A 344 13.33 -45.55 -5.33
C LEU A 344 14.54 -45.70 -4.41
N ASN A 345 15.26 -44.61 -4.11
CA ASN A 345 16.47 -44.66 -3.29
C ASN A 345 16.25 -44.40 -1.79
N TYR A 346 15.13 -43.77 -1.39
CA TYR A 346 14.91 -43.30 -0.01
C TYR A 346 13.45 -43.48 0.49
N GLY A 347 12.72 -44.43 -0.08
CA GLY A 347 11.25 -44.55 -0.01
C GLY A 347 10.58 -44.50 1.37
N GLY A 348 11.26 -44.89 2.46
CA GLY A 348 10.70 -44.82 3.83
C GLY A 348 10.71 -43.42 4.45
N THR A 349 11.74 -42.62 4.19
CA THR A 349 11.94 -41.29 4.78
C THR A 349 11.41 -40.20 3.85
N VAL A 350 11.53 -40.39 2.53
CA VAL A 350 11.03 -39.45 1.51
C VAL A 350 9.52 -39.37 1.49
N SER A 351 8.79 -40.46 1.76
CA SER A 351 7.33 -40.40 1.90
C SER A 351 6.91 -39.41 3.01
N LYS A 352 7.61 -39.40 4.15
CA LYS A 352 7.35 -38.49 5.28
C LYS A 352 7.78 -37.05 5.01
N THR A 353 8.95 -36.84 4.40
CA THR A 353 9.44 -35.49 4.07
C THR A 353 8.66 -34.86 2.91
N LEU A 354 8.28 -35.65 1.90
CA LEU A 354 7.48 -35.19 0.77
C LEU A 354 6.02 -34.95 1.19
N SER A 355 5.43 -35.77 2.06
CA SER A 355 4.12 -35.49 2.65
C SER A 355 4.16 -34.32 3.64
N ALA A 356 5.28 -34.08 4.33
CA ALA A 356 5.48 -32.87 5.14
C ALA A 356 5.68 -31.61 4.29
N LEU A 357 6.40 -31.68 3.16
CA LEU A 357 6.57 -30.56 2.23
C LEU A 357 5.31 -30.28 1.40
N LEU A 358 4.63 -31.31 0.89
CA LEU A 358 3.33 -31.19 0.24
C LEU A 358 2.22 -30.82 1.25
N GLY A 359 2.33 -31.26 2.50
CA GLY A 359 1.47 -30.84 3.60
C GLY A 359 1.75 -29.41 4.05
N ALA A 360 3.00 -28.95 3.99
CA ALA A 360 3.37 -27.56 4.27
C ALA A 360 3.03 -26.62 3.11
N LEU A 361 3.26 -27.02 1.85
CA LEU A 361 2.88 -26.26 0.65
C LEU A 361 1.36 -26.29 0.42
N GLY A 362 0.73 -27.45 0.62
CA GLY A 362 -0.72 -27.61 0.64
C GLY A 362 -1.36 -26.95 1.85
N GLY A 363 -0.65 -26.87 2.98
CA GLY A 363 -1.04 -26.14 4.18
C GLY A 363 -0.90 -24.63 4.03
N ILE A 364 0.15 -24.13 3.37
CA ILE A 364 0.31 -22.72 3.00
C ILE A 364 -0.70 -22.35 1.91
N GLY A 365 -0.92 -23.21 0.91
CA GLY A 365 -1.94 -23.04 -0.12
C GLY A 365 -3.36 -23.07 0.45
N SER A 366 -3.64 -23.98 1.39
CA SER A 366 -4.92 -24.04 2.12
C SER A 366 -5.03 -23.00 3.21
N ALA A 367 -3.94 -22.42 3.72
CA ALA A 367 -3.96 -21.27 4.62
C ALA A 367 -4.16 -19.97 3.83
N LEU A 368 -3.60 -19.85 2.62
CA LEU A 368 -3.83 -18.69 1.74
C LEU A 368 -5.22 -18.75 1.07
N TYR A 369 -5.66 -19.93 0.63
CA TYR A 369 -7.01 -20.20 0.13
C TYR A 369 -8.04 -20.22 1.26
N GLY A 370 -7.69 -20.82 2.39
CA GLY A 370 -8.49 -20.80 3.61
C GLY A 370 -8.61 -19.39 4.17
N HIS A 371 -7.58 -18.55 4.12
CA HIS A 371 -7.69 -17.15 4.54
C HIS A 371 -8.46 -16.29 3.53
N SER A 372 -8.48 -16.62 2.23
CA SER A 372 -9.33 -15.94 1.24
C SER A 372 -10.79 -16.40 1.25
N VAL A 373 -11.07 -17.61 1.76
CA VAL A 373 -12.42 -18.15 2.00
C VAL A 373 -12.92 -17.82 3.42
N GLN A 374 -12.05 -17.75 4.42
CA GLN A 374 -12.34 -17.41 5.81
C GLN A 374 -12.40 -15.90 6.03
N SER A 375 -11.77 -15.08 5.18
CA SER A 375 -12.05 -13.62 5.13
C SER A 375 -13.46 -13.29 4.62
N ARG A 376 -14.21 -14.29 4.11
CA ARG A 376 -15.65 -14.18 3.83
C ARG A 376 -16.53 -14.46 5.05
N ARG A 377 -15.97 -14.92 6.17
CA ARG A 377 -16.69 -15.14 7.43
C ARG A 377 -16.06 -14.27 8.51
N GLU A 378 -16.83 -13.29 8.97
CA GLU A 378 -16.47 -12.42 10.08
C GLU A 378 -16.00 -13.22 11.30
N SER A 379 -15.08 -12.60 12.05
CA SER A 379 -14.37 -13.10 13.23
C SER A 379 -13.30 -14.17 12.96
N SER A 380 -12.08 -13.72 12.72
CA SER A 380 -10.91 -14.53 13.05
C SER A 380 -10.87 -14.67 14.58
N GLY A 381 -11.48 -15.74 15.10
CA GLY A 381 -11.37 -16.12 16.50
C GLY A 381 -9.92 -16.28 16.95
N GLY A 382 -9.68 -16.31 18.26
CA GLY A 382 -8.34 -16.32 18.87
C GLY A 382 -7.37 -17.38 18.31
N LEU A 383 -7.88 -18.50 17.78
CA LEU A 383 -7.10 -19.55 17.13
C LEU A 383 -6.29 -19.04 15.92
N GLY A 384 -6.86 -18.13 15.12
CA GLY A 384 -6.19 -17.57 13.95
C GLY A 384 -5.01 -16.68 14.32
N SER A 385 -5.13 -15.91 15.40
CA SER A 385 -4.03 -15.10 15.92
C SER A 385 -2.90 -15.99 16.43
N VAL A 386 -3.20 -17.06 17.16
CA VAL A 386 -2.20 -18.00 17.68
C VAL A 386 -1.43 -18.68 16.53
N MET A 387 -2.14 -19.15 15.50
CA MET A 387 -1.49 -19.77 14.34
C MET A 387 -0.62 -18.79 13.54
N ALA A 388 -1.05 -17.54 13.39
CA ALA A 388 -0.23 -16.50 12.76
C ALA A 388 1.05 -16.22 13.55
N THR A 389 0.97 -16.17 14.88
CA THR A 389 2.13 -15.97 15.76
C THR A 389 3.10 -17.16 15.69
N ILE A 390 2.61 -18.41 15.74
CA ILE A 390 3.45 -19.62 15.61
C ILE A 390 4.11 -19.66 14.23
N GLY A 391 3.36 -19.42 13.15
CA GLY A 391 3.90 -19.37 11.79
C GLY A 391 4.98 -18.29 11.64
N SER A 392 4.78 -17.12 12.26
CA SER A 392 5.78 -16.04 12.30
C SER A 392 7.06 -16.48 13.02
N ALA A 393 6.94 -17.18 14.15
CA ALA A 393 8.09 -17.69 14.91
C ALA A 393 8.90 -18.72 14.10
N ILE A 394 8.22 -19.68 13.46
CA ILE A 394 8.84 -20.70 12.60
C ILE A 394 9.56 -20.02 11.42
N PHE A 395 8.94 -19.01 10.81
CA PHE A 395 9.54 -18.27 9.70
C PHE A 395 10.81 -17.52 10.12
N ILE A 396 10.78 -16.80 11.25
CA ILE A 396 11.94 -16.10 11.80
C ILE A 396 13.06 -17.11 12.08
N TYR A 397 12.75 -18.22 12.76
CA TYR A 397 13.72 -19.26 13.08
C TYR A 397 14.35 -19.87 11.81
N SER A 398 13.54 -20.17 10.80
CA SER A 398 14.01 -20.68 9.50
C SER A 398 14.92 -19.68 8.79
N THR A 399 14.60 -18.39 8.85
CA THR A 399 15.44 -17.32 8.29
C THR A 399 16.79 -17.24 9.01
N LEU A 400 16.81 -17.39 10.34
CA LEU A 400 18.04 -17.42 11.13
C LEU A 400 18.89 -18.67 10.83
N ILE A 401 18.27 -19.83 10.61
CA ILE A 401 18.99 -21.03 10.14
C ILE A 401 19.65 -20.76 8.80
N CYS A 402 18.94 -20.20 7.82
CA CYS A 402 19.53 -19.86 6.52
C CYS A 402 20.71 -18.88 6.66
N ALA A 403 20.59 -17.88 7.53
CA ALA A 403 21.68 -16.93 7.80
C ALA A 403 22.88 -17.60 8.47
N TYR A 404 22.65 -18.51 9.43
CA TYR A 404 23.71 -19.30 10.05
C TYR A 404 24.41 -20.21 9.06
N LEU A 405 23.65 -20.91 8.19
CA LEU A 405 24.22 -21.74 7.12
C LEU A 405 25.07 -20.90 6.17
N LEU A 406 24.60 -19.72 5.77
CA LEU A 406 25.38 -18.80 4.95
C LEU A 406 26.66 -18.33 5.65
N ALA A 407 26.63 -18.11 6.96
CA ALA A 407 27.82 -17.78 7.75
C ALA A 407 28.80 -18.96 7.83
N GLN A 408 28.32 -20.19 7.94
CA GLN A 408 29.16 -21.40 7.88
C GLN A 408 29.84 -21.56 6.51
N LEU A 409 29.16 -21.20 5.43
CA LEU A 409 29.72 -21.11 4.07
C LEU A 409 30.73 -19.94 3.88
N LEU A 410 31.00 -19.14 4.89
CA LEU A 410 32.09 -18.15 4.87
C LEU A 410 33.30 -18.62 5.68
N VAL A 411 33.16 -19.66 6.50
CA VAL A 411 34.18 -20.08 7.47
C VAL A 411 34.70 -21.48 7.14
N ASN A 412 33.83 -22.41 6.76
CA ASN A 412 34.13 -23.84 6.65
C ASN A 412 33.51 -24.45 5.37
N THR A 413 33.58 -23.77 4.24
CA THR A 413 32.93 -24.20 2.99
C THR A 413 33.36 -25.60 2.55
N HIS A 414 34.66 -25.90 2.65
CA HIS A 414 35.21 -27.21 2.31
C HIS A 414 34.65 -28.32 3.21
N ASP A 415 34.53 -28.07 4.51
CA ASP A 415 34.02 -29.07 5.47
C ASP A 415 32.49 -29.24 5.37
N VAL A 416 31.77 -28.17 5.01
CA VAL A 416 30.30 -28.17 4.90
C VAL A 416 29.83 -28.80 3.59
N LEU A 417 30.48 -28.52 2.46
CA LEU A 417 30.04 -28.95 1.13
C LEU A 417 30.92 -30.01 0.47
N ARG A 418 32.09 -30.33 1.04
CA ARG A 418 33.07 -31.31 0.49
C ARG A 418 33.44 -31.05 -0.97
N VAL A 419 33.55 -29.78 -1.34
CA VAL A 419 33.83 -29.33 -2.71
C VAL A 419 35.32 -29.13 -2.96
N SER A 420 35.74 -29.11 -4.23
CA SER A 420 37.13 -28.83 -4.60
C SER A 420 37.58 -27.46 -4.10
N ALA A 421 38.88 -27.29 -3.83
CA ALA A 421 39.44 -26.03 -3.34
C ALA A 421 39.19 -24.83 -4.29
N ALA A 422 38.94 -25.09 -5.58
CA ALA A 422 38.51 -24.06 -6.51
C ALA A 422 37.06 -23.64 -6.25
N ALA A 423 36.14 -24.60 -6.15
CA ALA A 423 34.72 -24.34 -5.85
C ALA A 423 34.53 -23.69 -4.47
N ASP A 424 35.38 -24.04 -3.51
CA ASP A 424 35.45 -23.46 -2.16
C ASP A 424 35.55 -21.93 -2.19
N ARG A 425 36.58 -21.41 -2.86
CA ARG A 425 36.82 -19.96 -3.01
C ARG A 425 35.70 -19.24 -3.78
N TRP A 426 35.07 -19.93 -4.74
CA TRP A 426 33.94 -19.36 -5.49
C TRP A 426 32.72 -19.16 -4.59
N ILE A 427 32.40 -20.15 -3.76
CA ILE A 427 31.25 -20.10 -2.85
C ILE A 427 31.46 -19.02 -1.79
N GLU A 428 32.66 -18.95 -1.21
CA GLU A 428 33.04 -17.87 -0.29
C GLU A 428 32.94 -16.49 -0.94
N GLY A 429 33.47 -16.35 -2.17
CA GLY A 429 33.39 -15.11 -2.94
C GLY A 429 31.94 -14.69 -3.25
N MET A 430 31.07 -15.65 -3.58
CA MET A 430 29.65 -15.41 -3.81
C MET A 430 28.91 -15.02 -2.52
N ALA A 431 29.22 -15.67 -1.40
CA ALA A 431 28.66 -15.34 -0.10
C ALA A 431 29.08 -13.92 0.34
N LEU A 432 30.36 -13.57 0.20
CA LEU A 432 30.85 -12.22 0.47
C LEU A 432 30.21 -11.17 -0.44
N PHE A 433 30.13 -11.46 -1.75
CA PHE A 433 29.44 -10.60 -2.71
C PHE A 433 27.97 -10.38 -2.31
N SER A 434 27.27 -11.43 -1.86
CA SER A 434 25.87 -11.31 -1.42
C SER A 434 25.71 -10.40 -0.21
N ILE A 435 26.66 -10.40 0.73
CA ILE A 435 26.68 -9.51 1.90
C ILE A 435 26.91 -8.06 1.47
N VAL A 436 27.90 -7.83 0.60
CA VAL A 436 28.19 -6.48 0.08
C VAL A 436 26.98 -5.94 -0.69
N LEU A 437 26.42 -6.73 -1.61
CA LEU A 437 25.22 -6.38 -2.35
C LEU A 437 24.03 -6.09 -1.41
N ALA A 438 23.80 -6.94 -0.40
CA ALA A 438 22.75 -6.73 0.60
C ALA A 438 22.93 -5.40 1.36
N PHE A 439 24.17 -5.05 1.74
CA PHE A 439 24.46 -3.77 2.41
C PHE A 439 24.14 -2.56 1.51
N PHE A 440 24.54 -2.60 0.23
CA PHE A 440 24.24 -1.53 -0.72
C PHE A 440 22.73 -1.41 -1.01
N ILE A 441 22.04 -2.54 -1.18
CA ILE A 441 20.58 -2.54 -1.32
C ILE A 441 19.93 -1.97 -0.06
N ALA A 442 20.35 -2.41 1.13
CA ALA A 442 19.78 -1.99 2.40
C ALA A 442 19.93 -0.48 2.67
N THR A 443 21.04 0.13 2.25
CA THR A 443 21.34 1.56 2.42
C THR A 443 20.67 2.44 1.37
N LEU A 444 20.67 2.01 0.11
CA LEU A 444 20.28 2.86 -1.03
C LEU A 444 18.81 2.71 -1.43
N SER A 445 18.20 1.56 -1.19
CA SER A 445 16.82 1.31 -1.62
C SER A 445 15.80 2.09 -0.78
N ASN A 446 14.76 2.62 -1.44
CA ASN A 446 13.62 3.20 -0.76
C ASN A 446 12.53 2.13 -0.54
N ILE A 447 12.27 1.78 0.71
CA ILE A 447 11.31 0.71 1.05
C ILE A 447 9.86 1.06 0.68
N ASN A 448 9.53 2.33 0.41
CA ASN A 448 8.20 2.70 -0.09
C ASN A 448 7.99 2.32 -1.57
N TYR A 449 9.05 2.09 -2.35
CA TYR A 449 8.96 1.87 -3.81
C TYR A 449 8.98 0.39 -4.23
N PHE A 450 9.45 -0.51 -3.36
CA PHE A 450 9.54 -1.95 -3.67
C PHE A 450 8.48 -2.81 -3.02
N GLY A 451 7.84 -2.29 -1.96
CA GLY A 451 6.78 -2.96 -1.25
C GLY A 451 5.44 -2.91 -1.98
N LEU A 452 4.44 -3.55 -1.35
CA LEU A 452 3.08 -3.62 -1.87
C LEU A 452 2.41 -2.25 -1.99
N HIS A 453 2.78 -1.30 -1.13
CA HIS A 453 2.32 0.08 -1.19
C HIS A 453 2.39 0.65 -2.61
N ARG A 454 3.54 0.54 -3.30
CA ARG A 454 3.71 1.18 -4.61
C ARG A 454 2.85 0.53 -5.69
N PHE A 455 2.77 -0.81 -5.68
CA PHE A 455 1.91 -1.54 -6.62
C PHE A 455 0.44 -1.17 -6.39
N TYR A 456 -0.02 -1.21 -5.14
CA TYR A 456 -1.37 -0.84 -4.76
C TYR A 456 -1.72 0.59 -5.16
N ARG A 457 -0.84 1.56 -4.83
CA ARG A 457 -0.95 2.98 -5.23
C ARG A 457 -1.12 3.13 -6.73
N ASP A 458 -0.25 2.48 -7.51
CA ASP A 458 -0.26 2.62 -8.98
C ASP A 458 -1.56 2.03 -9.57
N ARG A 459 -2.08 0.93 -9.02
CA ARG A 459 -3.34 0.32 -9.46
C ARG A 459 -4.56 1.20 -9.20
N ILE A 460 -4.69 1.76 -8.00
CA ILE A 460 -5.80 2.68 -7.70
C ILE A 460 -5.66 3.99 -8.48
N MET A 461 -4.44 4.49 -8.69
CA MET A 461 -4.19 5.68 -9.51
C MET A 461 -4.58 5.47 -10.96
N GLU A 462 -4.24 4.33 -11.58
CA GLU A 462 -4.60 4.04 -12.97
C GLU A 462 -6.12 3.94 -13.18
N ALA A 463 -6.86 3.45 -12.18
CA ALA A 463 -8.32 3.36 -12.25
C ALA A 463 -9.03 4.70 -11.99
N PHE A 464 -8.61 5.44 -10.95
CA PHE A 464 -9.31 6.64 -10.48
C PHE A 464 -8.72 7.96 -11.03
N MET A 465 -7.50 7.95 -11.57
CA MET A 465 -6.82 9.12 -12.15
C MET A 465 -6.31 8.83 -13.58
N PRO A 466 -7.17 8.33 -14.49
CA PRO A 466 -6.75 8.03 -15.85
C PRO A 466 -6.50 9.33 -16.63
N SER A 467 -5.65 9.24 -17.64
CA SER A 467 -5.55 10.28 -18.67
C SER A 467 -6.74 10.19 -19.62
N LEU A 468 -7.06 11.29 -20.33
CA LEU A 468 -8.09 11.28 -21.36
C LEU A 468 -7.79 10.28 -22.50
N GLN A 469 -6.50 10.09 -22.82
CA GLN A 469 -6.10 9.08 -23.82
C GLN A 469 -6.46 7.66 -23.36
N THR A 470 -6.23 7.35 -22.09
CA THR A 470 -6.62 6.09 -21.46
C THR A 470 -8.14 5.90 -21.49
N VAL A 471 -8.90 6.94 -21.17
CA VAL A 471 -10.38 6.91 -21.22
C VAL A 471 -10.88 6.69 -22.65
N ARG A 472 -10.31 7.37 -23.66
CA ARG A 472 -10.66 7.19 -25.07
C ARG A 472 -10.35 5.79 -25.59
N GLY A 473 -9.20 5.25 -25.22
CA GLY A 473 -8.76 3.93 -25.64
C GLY A 473 -9.43 2.79 -24.87
N ASN A 474 -9.99 3.08 -23.69
CA ASN A 474 -10.54 2.09 -22.77
C ASN A 474 -9.57 0.95 -22.42
N HIS A 475 -8.27 1.27 -22.35
CA HIS A 475 -7.18 0.37 -21.99
C HIS A 475 -6.25 1.05 -20.99
N THR A 476 -5.80 0.32 -19.98
CA THR A 476 -4.99 0.85 -18.88
C THR A 476 -3.54 1.17 -19.30
N VAL A 477 -3.30 2.41 -19.71
CA VAL A 477 -1.97 2.94 -20.03
C VAL A 477 -1.38 3.69 -18.82
N PRO A 478 -0.05 3.64 -18.60
CA PRO A 478 0.61 4.39 -17.52
C PRO A 478 0.24 5.88 -17.46
N SER A 479 -0.39 6.31 -16.37
CA SER A 479 -0.79 7.71 -16.13
C SER A 479 0.34 8.52 -15.48
N LYS A 480 1.28 9.01 -16.31
CA LYS A 480 2.49 9.71 -15.83
C LYS A 480 2.21 11.02 -15.08
N GLU A 481 1.18 11.76 -15.51
CA GLU A 481 0.81 13.02 -14.87
C GLU A 481 0.23 12.77 -13.48
N ALA A 482 -0.66 11.78 -13.33
CA ALA A 482 -1.19 11.37 -12.03
C ALA A 482 -0.10 10.84 -11.10
N ASP A 483 0.92 10.16 -11.65
CA ASP A 483 2.05 9.64 -10.87
C ASP A 483 2.87 10.75 -10.19
N ASN A 484 2.90 11.94 -10.80
CA ASN A 484 3.74 13.06 -10.39
C ASN A 484 2.97 14.24 -9.76
N LEU A 485 1.64 14.24 -9.82
CA LEU A 485 0.80 15.34 -9.31
C LEU A 485 1.01 15.54 -7.81
N GLN A 486 1.63 16.67 -7.42
CA GLN A 486 1.87 17.00 -6.02
C GLN A 486 0.58 17.49 -5.36
N ILE A 487 0.41 17.22 -4.07
CA ILE A 487 -0.75 17.71 -3.31
C ILE A 487 -0.84 19.25 -3.34
N THR A 488 0.29 19.95 -3.43
CA THR A 488 0.37 21.42 -3.52
C THR A 488 -0.08 21.98 -4.86
N ASP A 489 -0.17 21.16 -5.91
CA ASP A 489 -0.64 21.63 -7.22
C ASP A 489 -2.17 21.73 -7.30
N LEU A 490 -2.88 21.13 -6.33
CA LEU A 490 -4.34 21.21 -6.21
C LEU A 490 -4.82 22.57 -5.69
N TRP A 491 -3.96 23.35 -5.03
CA TRP A 491 -4.36 24.64 -4.43
C TRP A 491 -3.20 25.63 -4.26
N PRO A 492 -3.39 26.94 -4.52
CA PRO A 492 -4.57 27.54 -5.16
C PRO A 492 -4.64 27.19 -6.65
N ASP A 493 -5.81 27.35 -7.27
CA ASP A 493 -5.96 27.09 -8.70
C ASP A 493 -5.07 28.04 -9.52
N LYS A 494 -4.02 27.49 -10.11
CA LYS A 494 -3.04 28.23 -10.91
C LYS A 494 -3.59 28.65 -12.28
N SER A 495 -4.79 28.22 -12.66
CA SER A 495 -5.37 28.54 -13.97
C SER A 495 -5.96 29.95 -14.08
N GLY A 496 -6.02 30.70 -12.97
CA GLY A 496 -6.59 32.05 -12.93
C GLY A 496 -8.12 32.10 -13.04
N VAL A 497 -8.79 30.95 -13.10
CA VAL A 497 -10.27 30.86 -13.09
C VAL A 497 -10.68 30.44 -11.70
N ALA A 498 -11.37 31.32 -11.00
CA ALA A 498 -11.79 31.06 -9.64
C ALA A 498 -12.97 30.08 -9.63
N ARG A 499 -12.74 28.85 -9.14
CA ARG A 499 -13.75 27.77 -9.07
C ARG A 499 -14.11 27.45 -7.62
N ASN A 500 -15.39 27.22 -7.37
CA ASN A 500 -15.89 26.76 -6.07
C ASN A 500 -15.78 25.22 -5.98
N ILE A 501 -14.55 24.74 -5.82
CA ILE A 501 -14.27 23.32 -5.54
C ILE A 501 -13.96 23.14 -4.03
N PRO A 502 -14.44 22.04 -3.42
CA PRO A 502 -14.10 21.71 -2.04
C PRO A 502 -12.60 21.49 -1.86
N TYR A 503 -12.03 22.06 -0.81
CA TYR A 503 -10.64 21.89 -0.42
C TYR A 503 -10.41 20.47 0.14
N PRO A 504 -9.45 19.70 -0.40
CA PRO A 504 -9.28 18.30 -0.02
C PRO A 504 -8.57 18.15 1.33
N LEU A 505 -9.17 17.36 2.23
CA LEU A 505 -8.57 16.84 3.45
C LEU A 505 -8.47 15.31 3.32
N ILE A 506 -7.27 14.80 3.10
CA ILE A 506 -7.03 13.36 2.99
C ILE A 506 -6.56 12.86 4.35
N ASN A 507 -7.41 12.10 5.03
CA ASN A 507 -7.14 11.62 6.38
C ASN A 507 -6.39 10.28 6.34
N THR A 508 -5.33 10.19 7.13
CA THR A 508 -4.52 8.98 7.33
C THR A 508 -4.34 8.78 8.82
N ASN A 509 -4.06 7.55 9.26
CA ASN A 509 -3.66 7.31 10.64
C ASN A 509 -2.13 7.31 10.74
N VAL A 510 -1.57 8.15 11.62
CA VAL A 510 -0.15 8.04 12.00
C VAL A 510 0.02 7.02 13.11
N VAL A 511 0.86 6.01 12.90
CA VAL A 511 1.06 4.93 13.88
C VAL A 511 1.93 5.40 15.05
N LEU A 512 1.36 5.39 16.26
CA LEU A 512 2.00 5.87 17.50
C LEU A 512 1.95 4.85 18.64
N VAL A 513 2.01 3.55 18.30
CA VAL A 513 1.84 2.43 19.26
C VAL A 513 2.89 2.38 20.38
N ASN A 514 4.00 3.10 20.23
CA ASN A 514 5.10 3.12 21.21
C ASN A 514 5.27 4.49 21.87
N ASP A 515 4.28 5.38 21.73
CA ASP A 515 4.30 6.71 22.33
C ASP A 515 4.19 6.63 23.86
N GLU A 516 4.88 7.55 24.53
CA GLU A 516 4.93 7.65 25.99
C GLU A 516 3.58 8.10 26.57
N GLU A 517 2.77 8.82 25.79
CA GLU A 517 1.45 9.23 26.22
C GLU A 517 0.41 8.14 25.92
N PRO A 518 -0.26 7.56 26.94
CA PRO A 518 -1.24 6.48 26.75
C PRO A 518 -2.37 6.84 25.78
N LYS A 519 -2.71 8.13 25.69
CA LYS A 519 -3.70 8.65 24.74
C LYS A 519 -3.39 8.19 23.30
N TYR A 520 -2.14 8.25 22.87
CA TYR A 520 -1.75 7.91 21.50
C TYR A 520 -1.47 6.41 21.34
N SER A 521 -0.76 5.80 22.29
CA SER A 521 -0.36 4.39 22.18
C SER A 521 -1.51 3.39 22.34
N VAL A 522 -2.49 3.68 23.20
CA VAL A 522 -3.71 2.85 23.36
C VAL A 522 -4.59 2.97 22.11
N ARG A 523 -4.82 4.19 21.62
CA ARG A 523 -5.58 4.45 20.39
C ARG A 523 -4.88 3.89 19.13
N GLY A 524 -3.57 3.65 19.21
CA GLY A 524 -2.73 3.18 18.11
C GLY A 524 -2.21 4.29 17.18
N GLY A 525 -2.63 5.54 17.39
CA GLY A 525 -2.30 6.65 16.51
C GLY A 525 -3.08 7.93 16.76
N ASP A 526 -2.87 8.90 15.87
CA ASP A 526 -3.63 10.16 15.74
C ASP A 526 -4.03 10.38 14.28
N ASN A 527 -5.00 11.27 14.04
CA ASN A 527 -5.39 11.62 12.67
C ASN A 527 -4.34 12.53 12.02
N PHE A 528 -3.69 12.03 10.97
CA PHE A 528 -2.70 12.74 10.17
C PHE A 528 -3.32 13.16 8.85
N VAL A 529 -3.46 14.46 8.65
CA VAL A 529 -4.07 15.05 7.46
C VAL A 529 -3.00 15.37 6.43
N VAL A 530 -3.25 14.97 5.19
CA VAL A 530 -2.52 15.42 4.01
C VAL A 530 -3.41 16.37 3.23
N SER A 531 -3.01 17.64 3.13
CA SER A 531 -3.73 18.66 2.37
C SER A 531 -2.78 19.62 1.64
N PRO A 532 -3.24 20.36 0.61
CA PRO A 532 -2.38 21.26 -0.17
C PRO A 532 -1.65 22.36 0.62
N LEU A 533 -2.25 22.87 1.70
CA LEU A 533 -1.69 23.96 2.53
C LEU A 533 -0.95 23.46 3.76
N PHE A 534 -1.49 22.45 4.45
CA PHE A 534 -0.90 21.92 5.69
C PHE A 534 -0.91 20.39 5.72
N VAL A 535 0.13 19.84 6.35
CA VAL A 535 0.30 18.41 6.60
C VAL A 535 0.66 18.16 8.06
N GLY A 536 0.07 17.15 8.68
CA GLY A 536 0.39 16.75 10.05
C GLY A 536 -0.80 16.33 10.90
N SER A 537 -0.58 16.31 12.21
CA SER A 537 -1.57 15.89 13.22
C SER A 537 -1.38 16.70 14.51
N LYS A 538 -2.30 16.56 15.47
CA LYS A 538 -2.11 17.17 16.80
C LYS A 538 -0.92 16.56 17.52
N ALA A 539 -0.70 15.25 17.39
CA ALA A 539 0.43 14.55 17.99
C ALA A 539 1.79 14.96 17.38
N THR A 540 1.88 14.98 16.05
CA THR A 540 3.16 15.19 15.33
C THR A 540 3.45 16.66 15.03
N GLY A 541 2.52 17.56 15.35
CA GLY A 541 2.55 18.95 14.89
C GLY A 541 2.13 19.11 13.43
N TRP A 542 1.94 20.37 13.04
CA TRP A 542 1.50 20.80 11.72
C TRP A 542 2.62 21.54 10.99
N GLN A 543 2.79 21.28 9.68
CA GLN A 543 3.75 21.96 8.84
C GLN A 543 3.07 22.44 7.54
N ASP A 544 3.50 23.60 7.05
CA ASP A 544 3.18 24.10 5.71
C ASP A 544 3.59 23.07 4.63
N THR A 545 2.66 22.65 3.79
CA THR A 545 2.89 21.54 2.85
C THR A 545 3.93 21.87 1.77
N PRO A 546 3.95 23.05 1.13
CA PRO A 546 5.05 23.44 0.24
C PRO A 546 6.42 23.33 0.93
N ARG A 547 6.54 23.82 2.16
CA ARG A 547 7.79 23.70 2.95
C ARG A 547 8.10 22.25 3.33
N TYR A 548 7.08 21.43 3.61
CA TYR A 548 7.25 20.01 3.89
C TYR A 548 7.82 19.29 2.68
N ILE A 549 7.22 19.46 1.50
CA ILE A 549 7.68 18.82 0.26
C ILE A 549 9.10 19.25 -0.08
N PHE A 550 9.39 20.56 0.01
CA PHE A 550 10.73 21.09 -0.24
C PHE A 550 11.82 20.43 0.62
N LYS A 551 11.50 20.06 1.87
CA LYS A 551 12.47 19.52 2.83
C LYS A 551 12.51 17.99 2.89
N ASN A 552 11.35 17.36 2.74
CA ASN A 552 11.12 15.94 3.03
C ASN A 552 10.81 15.10 1.78
N GLY A 553 10.54 15.75 0.66
CA GLY A 553 10.25 15.10 -0.60
C GLY A 553 8.74 14.94 -0.90
N ALA A 554 8.43 14.15 -1.92
CA ALA A 554 7.26 14.38 -2.76
C ALA A 554 6.08 13.74 -2.11
N LEU A 555 5.01 14.51 -2.02
CA LEU A 555 3.74 14.04 -1.49
C LEU A 555 2.69 14.20 -2.58
N THR A 556 2.56 13.14 -3.37
CA THR A 556 1.62 13.10 -4.51
C THR A 556 0.20 12.79 -4.04
N LEU A 557 -0.79 13.26 -4.80
CA LEU A 557 -2.20 12.94 -4.57
C LEU A 557 -2.43 11.43 -4.53
N ALA A 558 -1.85 10.68 -5.47
CA ALA A 558 -1.94 9.22 -5.52
C ALA A 558 -1.32 8.55 -4.28
N SER A 559 -0.18 9.04 -3.78
CA SER A 559 0.42 8.51 -2.54
C SER A 559 -0.45 8.78 -1.33
N ALA A 560 -1.03 9.99 -1.22
CA ALA A 560 -1.92 10.37 -0.12
C ALA A 560 -3.19 9.50 -0.12
N MET A 561 -3.79 9.32 -1.29
CA MET A 561 -4.95 8.43 -1.51
C MET A 561 -4.61 6.99 -1.10
N ALA A 562 -3.49 6.45 -1.57
CA ALA A 562 -3.05 5.10 -1.25
C ALA A 562 -2.76 4.91 0.25
N SER A 563 -2.09 5.88 0.89
CA SER A 563 -1.85 5.81 2.34
C SER A 563 -3.16 5.87 3.13
N SER A 564 -4.14 6.67 2.69
CA SER A 564 -5.45 6.77 3.33
C SER A 564 -6.26 5.47 3.23
N GLY A 565 -5.99 4.62 2.22
CA GLY A 565 -6.60 3.29 2.06
C GLY A 565 -5.69 2.12 2.41
N ALA A 566 -4.61 2.34 3.17
CA ALA A 566 -3.60 1.32 3.46
C ALA A 566 -3.99 0.43 4.67
N ALA A 567 -5.05 -0.37 4.53
CA ALA A 567 -5.62 -1.16 5.63
C ALA A 567 -4.72 -2.33 6.09
N LEU A 568 -3.94 -2.91 5.17
CA LEU A 568 -2.98 -3.98 5.51
C LEU A 568 -1.65 -3.37 5.95
N ASN A 569 -1.47 -3.17 7.26
CA ASN A 569 -0.19 -2.74 7.82
C ASN A 569 0.13 -3.34 9.20
N ALA A 570 1.43 -3.48 9.48
CA ALA A 570 1.94 -3.86 10.80
C ALA A 570 1.63 -2.76 11.82
N ASN A 571 1.37 -3.16 13.07
CA ASN A 571 1.08 -2.25 14.18
C ASN A 571 -0.14 -1.31 14.00
N ALA A 572 -0.93 -1.49 12.94
CA ALA A 572 -2.13 -0.70 12.66
C ALA A 572 -3.33 -1.63 12.48
N ALA A 573 -4.48 -1.23 13.00
CA ALA A 573 -5.71 -2.00 12.90
C ALA A 573 -6.94 -1.10 13.05
N TYR A 574 -8.08 -1.56 12.54
CA TYR A 574 -9.34 -0.83 12.61
C TYR A 574 -9.71 -0.47 14.05
N ALA A 575 -10.04 0.82 14.27
CA ALA A 575 -10.30 1.40 15.58
C ALA A 575 -9.19 1.18 16.66
N GLY A 576 -7.97 0.83 16.23
CA GLY A 576 -6.84 0.54 17.12
C GLY A 576 -6.77 -0.90 17.64
N SER A 577 -7.58 -1.86 17.18
CA SER A 577 -7.53 -3.26 17.66
C SER A 577 -7.50 -4.27 16.51
N GLY A 578 -6.57 -5.23 16.52
CA GLY A 578 -6.49 -6.27 15.48
C GLY A 578 -5.24 -7.14 15.56
N ILE A 579 -5.28 -8.28 14.84
CA ILE A 579 -4.24 -9.33 14.84
C ILE A 579 -2.89 -8.80 14.34
N THR A 580 -2.90 -7.82 13.44
CA THR A 580 -1.71 -7.14 12.90
C THR A 580 -0.95 -6.30 13.95
N ARG A 581 -1.47 -6.15 15.18
CA ARG A 581 -0.73 -5.59 16.33
C ARG A 581 0.11 -6.63 17.08
N ASP A 582 -0.05 -7.93 16.80
CA ASP A 582 0.78 -8.96 17.41
C ASP A 582 2.26 -8.72 17.12
N ARG A 583 3.11 -8.95 18.12
CA ARG A 583 4.53 -8.54 18.07
C ARG A 583 5.30 -9.30 17.01
N LEU A 584 5.15 -10.62 16.95
CA LEU A 584 5.91 -11.46 16.04
C LEU A 584 5.42 -11.29 14.60
N LEU A 585 4.10 -11.20 14.41
CA LEU A 585 3.53 -10.94 13.09
C LEU A 585 3.95 -9.56 12.54
N SER A 586 3.95 -8.52 13.38
CA SER A 586 4.39 -7.18 12.97
C SER A 586 5.85 -7.13 12.54
N ILE A 587 6.73 -7.86 13.24
CA ILE A 587 8.16 -7.96 12.87
C ILE A 587 8.31 -8.61 11.50
N VAL A 588 7.63 -9.73 11.26
CA VAL A 588 7.68 -10.42 9.95
C VAL A 588 7.14 -9.51 8.85
N MET A 589 6.00 -8.86 9.06
CA MET A 589 5.43 -7.93 8.09
C MET A 589 6.37 -6.76 7.77
N MET A 590 7.08 -6.21 8.76
CA MET A 590 8.06 -5.14 8.53
C MET A 590 9.33 -5.63 7.84
N LEU A 591 9.91 -6.74 8.28
CA LEU A 591 11.12 -7.30 7.67
C LEU A 591 10.86 -7.67 6.21
N LEU A 592 9.70 -8.21 5.88
CA LEU A 592 9.34 -8.58 4.52
C LEU A 592 8.71 -7.44 3.72
N ASN A 593 8.57 -6.26 4.32
CA ASN A 593 7.90 -5.08 3.75
C ASN A 593 6.49 -5.42 3.20
N LEU A 594 5.79 -6.33 3.88
CA LEU A 594 4.41 -6.74 3.60
C LEU A 594 3.44 -5.72 4.22
N ARG A 595 3.45 -4.52 3.66
CA ARG A 595 2.66 -3.38 4.12
C ARG A 595 2.18 -2.52 2.97
N LEU A 596 1.01 -1.91 3.17
CA LEU A 596 0.46 -0.90 2.28
C LEU A 596 0.72 0.53 2.76
N GLY A 597 1.20 0.73 3.99
CA GLY A 597 1.43 2.07 4.53
C GLY A 597 2.61 2.80 3.89
N LEU A 598 2.70 4.10 4.16
CA LEU A 598 3.72 4.99 3.63
C LEU A 598 4.62 5.49 4.75
N TRP A 599 5.94 5.27 4.63
CA TRP A 599 6.91 5.97 5.50
C TRP A 599 7.06 7.41 5.03
N SER A 600 6.84 8.34 5.95
CA SER A 600 6.95 9.78 5.70
C SER A 600 7.78 10.45 6.80
N ALA A 601 8.33 11.62 6.50
CA ALA A 601 8.98 12.44 7.52
C ALA A 601 7.95 12.99 8.50
N THR A 602 8.31 13.10 9.78
CA THR A 602 7.43 13.76 10.75
C THR A 602 7.43 15.28 10.50
N PRO A 603 6.26 15.97 10.51
CA PRO A 603 6.18 17.43 10.39
C PRO A 603 7.03 18.20 11.42
N SER A 604 7.21 17.64 12.62
CA SER A 604 8.07 18.18 13.69
C SER A 604 9.54 17.78 13.58
N ALA A 605 9.92 16.87 12.67
CA ALA A 605 11.28 16.39 12.55
C ALA A 605 12.23 17.54 12.18
N LYS A 606 13.45 17.52 12.74
CA LYS A 606 14.55 18.43 12.36
C LYS A 606 14.77 18.35 10.85
N ALA A 607 14.20 19.32 10.16
CA ALA A 607 13.82 19.25 8.75
C ALA A 607 14.99 19.25 7.73
N ALA A 608 16.19 18.92 8.16
CA ALA A 608 17.40 18.83 7.34
C ALA A 608 17.84 17.38 7.07
N LYS A 609 17.42 16.39 7.89
CA LYS A 609 17.91 15.00 7.80
C LYS A 609 17.38 14.24 6.56
N TYR A 610 16.14 14.51 6.15
CA TYR A 610 15.46 13.77 5.07
C TYR A 610 15.99 14.10 3.66
N ARG A 611 16.60 15.29 3.48
CA ARG A 611 17.29 15.64 2.23
C ARG A 611 18.46 14.70 1.93
N LEU A 612 19.03 14.09 2.98
CA LEU A 612 20.17 13.16 2.90
C LEU A 612 19.75 11.68 2.97
N PHE A 613 18.66 11.32 3.64
CA PHE A 613 18.27 9.92 3.89
C PHE A 613 16.80 9.62 3.56
N THR A 614 16.57 8.64 2.67
CA THR A 614 15.25 8.04 2.41
C THR A 614 14.96 6.90 3.39
N PRO A 615 13.67 6.56 3.60
CA PRO A 615 13.34 5.38 4.40
C PRO A 615 13.93 4.15 3.70
N ASN A 616 14.81 3.44 4.39
CA ASN A 616 15.52 2.28 3.87
C ASN A 616 15.44 1.10 4.84
N HIS A 617 16.15 0.02 4.56
CA HIS A 617 16.09 -1.19 5.36
C HIS A 617 16.67 -0.96 6.77
N PHE A 618 17.68 -0.13 6.95
CA PHE A 618 18.23 0.15 8.29
C PHE A 618 17.33 1.08 9.10
N HIS A 619 16.85 2.16 8.48
CA HIS A 619 16.05 3.16 9.15
C HIS A 619 14.99 3.75 8.20
N PRO A 620 13.69 3.61 8.52
CA PRO A 620 13.13 3.01 9.74
C PRO A 620 13.06 1.47 9.74
N GLY A 621 13.40 0.75 8.66
CA GLY A 621 13.14 -0.70 8.53
C GLY A 621 13.55 -1.56 9.74
N LEU A 622 14.84 -1.59 10.08
CA LEU A 622 15.41 -2.38 11.18
C LEU A 622 15.13 -1.71 12.53
N THR A 623 15.41 -0.40 12.61
CA THR A 623 15.31 0.38 13.84
C THR A 623 13.90 0.46 14.40
N PHE A 624 12.87 0.56 13.55
CA PHE A 624 11.48 0.60 14.00
C PHE A 624 10.86 -0.80 13.98
N GLY A 625 11.31 -1.69 13.09
CA GLY A 625 10.74 -3.03 12.97
C GLY A 625 11.22 -4.01 14.01
N LEU A 626 12.53 -4.22 14.06
CA LEU A 626 13.12 -5.17 14.99
C LEU A 626 13.30 -4.52 16.37
N PHE A 627 13.85 -3.31 16.43
CA PHE A 627 14.20 -2.67 17.70
C PHE A 627 13.10 -1.76 18.27
N ARG A 628 12.08 -1.41 17.49
CA ARG A 628 10.96 -0.53 17.89
C ARG A 628 11.39 0.79 18.53
N TYR A 629 12.52 1.36 18.12
CA TYR A 629 12.97 2.67 18.63
C TYR A 629 12.09 3.84 18.14
N GLY A 630 11.21 3.61 17.16
CA GLY A 630 10.27 4.60 16.61
C GLY A 630 8.82 4.44 17.10
N TYR A 631 7.88 4.84 16.24
CA TYR A 631 6.43 4.87 16.53
C TYR A 631 6.05 5.77 17.72
N LYS A 632 6.78 6.89 17.84
CA LYS A 632 6.55 7.98 18.80
C LYS A 632 6.31 9.29 18.06
N ARG A 633 5.60 10.24 18.67
CA ARG A 633 5.30 11.56 18.07
C ARG A 633 6.53 12.40 17.70
N ASN A 634 7.66 12.14 18.36
CA ASN A 634 8.95 12.81 18.16
C ASN A 634 9.93 12.00 17.29
N SER A 635 9.49 10.87 16.73
CA SER A 635 10.30 10.10 15.77
C SER A 635 10.60 10.96 14.54
N ASP A 636 11.73 10.72 13.88
CA ASP A 636 12.09 11.40 12.63
C ASP A 636 11.31 10.88 11.41
N PHE A 637 10.88 9.62 11.46
CA PHE A 637 9.93 9.02 10.53
C PHE A 637 8.61 8.68 11.23
N VAL A 638 7.53 8.74 10.46
CA VAL A 638 6.20 8.25 10.82
C VAL A 638 5.66 7.34 9.73
N GLU A 639 4.87 6.36 10.14
CA GLU A 639 4.16 5.48 9.21
C GLU A 639 2.71 5.93 9.09
N LEU A 640 2.32 6.28 7.86
CA LEU A 640 0.95 6.66 7.50
C LEU A 640 0.19 5.44 6.99
N THR A 641 -0.99 5.21 7.55
CA THR A 641 -1.85 4.05 7.31
C THR A 641 -3.29 4.47 7.05
N ASP A 642 -4.16 3.50 6.79
CA ASP A 642 -5.58 3.75 6.53
C ASP A 642 -6.18 4.71 7.58
N GLY A 643 -6.83 5.78 7.12
CA GLY A 643 -7.46 6.76 8.00
C GLY A 643 -8.54 6.14 8.90
N GLY A 644 -9.15 5.04 8.46
CA GLY A 644 -10.14 4.28 9.20
C GLY A 644 -9.62 3.58 10.44
N HIS A 645 -8.30 3.48 10.63
CA HIS A 645 -7.72 3.08 11.91
C HIS A 645 -7.98 4.12 13.02
N PHE A 646 -8.22 5.39 12.66
CA PHE A 646 -8.54 6.47 13.61
C PHE A 646 -9.97 7.01 13.44
N ASP A 647 -10.35 7.42 12.23
CA ASP A 647 -11.64 7.99 11.87
C ASP A 647 -12.06 7.45 10.50
N ASN A 648 -12.94 6.44 10.47
CA ASN A 648 -13.36 5.81 9.21
C ASN A 648 -14.40 6.62 8.43
N ILE A 649 -15.06 7.60 9.04
CA ILE A 649 -16.11 8.39 8.38
C ILE A 649 -15.65 9.80 7.99
N GLY A 650 -14.45 10.21 8.39
CA GLY A 650 -13.84 11.50 8.02
C GLY A 650 -14.46 12.72 8.72
N LEU A 651 -15.16 12.51 9.83
CA LEU A 651 -15.88 13.54 10.56
C LEU A 651 -14.97 14.42 11.43
N TYR A 652 -13.91 13.84 12.00
CA TYR A 652 -13.08 14.44 13.05
C TYR A 652 -12.48 15.79 12.65
N GLU A 653 -11.94 15.90 11.45
CA GLU A 653 -11.28 17.12 10.97
C GLU A 653 -12.23 18.22 10.54
N LEU A 654 -13.46 17.85 10.16
CA LEU A 654 -14.52 18.83 9.89
C LEU A 654 -15.04 19.43 11.19
N VAL A 655 -15.14 18.61 12.25
CA VAL A 655 -15.47 19.07 13.60
C VAL A 655 -14.34 19.91 14.20
N ARG A 656 -13.06 19.52 14.04
CA ARG A 656 -11.91 20.36 14.40
C ARG A 656 -11.98 21.74 13.75
N ARG A 657 -12.42 21.78 12.49
CA ARG A 657 -12.62 23.01 11.72
C ARG A 657 -13.95 23.70 12.00
N ARG A 658 -14.75 23.23 12.97
CA ARG A 658 -16.03 23.84 13.39
C ARG A 658 -16.95 24.18 12.21
N CYS A 659 -17.14 23.23 11.29
CA CYS A 659 -18.01 23.44 10.13
C CYS A 659 -19.48 23.60 10.59
N SER A 660 -20.18 24.57 10.02
CA SER A 660 -21.58 24.85 10.33
C SER A 660 -22.53 23.77 9.80
N THR A 661 -22.26 23.23 8.61
CA THR A 661 -22.99 22.09 8.05
C THR A 661 -21.97 21.02 7.68
N ILE A 662 -22.18 19.81 8.16
CA ILE A 662 -21.38 18.64 7.83
C ILE A 662 -22.29 17.57 7.23
N VAL A 663 -21.96 17.10 6.02
CA VAL A 663 -22.59 15.92 5.42
C VAL A 663 -21.62 14.75 5.49
N VAL A 664 -21.95 13.69 6.22
CA VAL A 664 -21.19 12.43 6.23
C VAL A 664 -21.86 11.44 5.28
N VAL A 665 -21.08 10.88 4.38
CA VAL A 665 -21.49 9.79 3.50
C VAL A 665 -20.81 8.52 3.96
N ASP A 666 -21.55 7.68 4.70
CA ASP A 666 -21.05 6.42 5.27
C ASP A 666 -21.51 5.18 4.48
N ALA A 667 -20.53 4.55 3.82
CA ALA A 667 -20.67 3.29 3.11
C ALA A 667 -19.82 2.16 3.71
N GLU A 668 -19.53 2.20 5.01
CA GLU A 668 -18.91 1.11 5.73
C GLU A 668 -19.80 -0.16 5.74
N ALA A 669 -19.13 -1.33 5.74
CA ALA A 669 -19.78 -2.62 5.89
C ALA A 669 -20.13 -2.79 7.36
N ASP A 670 -21.42 -2.80 7.63
CA ASP A 670 -21.95 -2.94 8.97
C ASP A 670 -23.25 -3.76 8.87
N PRO A 671 -23.13 -5.10 8.74
CA PRO A 671 -24.29 -5.97 8.67
C PRO A 671 -25.11 -5.99 9.97
N THR A 672 -24.52 -5.52 11.07
CA THR A 672 -25.16 -5.46 12.40
C THR A 672 -25.91 -4.16 12.66
N THR A 673 -25.67 -3.11 11.88
CA THR A 673 -26.15 -1.74 12.13
C THR A 673 -25.64 -1.16 13.46
N SER A 674 -24.50 -1.62 13.97
CA SER A 674 -23.92 -1.17 15.24
C SER A 674 -23.16 0.16 15.13
N MET A 675 -22.88 0.61 13.90
CA MET A 675 -22.18 1.84 13.55
C MET A 675 -20.91 2.11 14.37
N PRO A 676 -19.96 1.15 14.42
CA PRO A 676 -18.80 1.23 15.30
C PRO A 676 -17.93 2.46 15.04
N ALA A 677 -17.78 2.88 13.77
CA ALA A 677 -17.05 4.09 13.41
C ALA A 677 -17.69 5.37 13.98
N LEU A 678 -19.02 5.50 13.88
CA LEU A 678 -19.73 6.67 14.41
C LEU A 678 -19.61 6.72 15.94
N VAL A 679 -19.83 5.59 16.62
CA VAL A 679 -19.72 5.51 18.09
C VAL A 679 -18.30 5.87 18.54
N SER A 680 -17.28 5.29 17.92
CA SER A 680 -15.89 5.56 18.29
C SER A 680 -15.52 7.02 18.07
N ILE A 681 -15.93 7.61 16.94
CA ILE A 681 -15.52 8.98 16.62
C ILE A 681 -16.26 10.04 17.42
N VAL A 682 -17.54 9.84 17.76
CA VAL A 682 -18.31 10.74 18.64
C VAL A 682 -17.64 10.83 20.01
N GLN A 683 -17.27 9.68 20.59
CA GLN A 683 -16.54 9.64 21.87
C GLN A 683 -15.20 10.38 21.80
N ARG A 684 -14.44 10.19 20.71
CA ARG A 684 -13.15 10.86 20.51
C ARG A 684 -13.31 12.37 20.34
N ILE A 685 -14.32 12.80 19.56
CA ILE A 685 -14.66 14.21 19.35
C ILE A 685 -15.00 14.89 20.67
N GLU A 686 -15.81 14.25 21.50
CA GLU A 686 -16.18 14.78 22.82
C GLU A 686 -14.94 14.89 23.72
N GLN A 687 -14.11 13.86 23.78
CA GLN A 687 -12.88 13.85 24.58
C GLN A 687 -11.84 14.88 24.12
N ASP A 688 -11.66 15.06 22.81
CA ASP A 688 -10.56 15.84 22.27
C ASP A 688 -10.90 17.30 22.00
N PHE A 689 -12.18 17.60 21.73
CA PHE A 689 -12.68 18.93 21.37
C PHE A 689 -13.77 19.46 22.30
N GLY A 690 -14.34 18.62 23.18
CA GLY A 690 -15.49 19.00 24.01
C GLY A 690 -16.77 19.23 23.20
N ALA A 691 -16.79 18.84 21.92
CA ALA A 691 -17.96 18.98 21.06
C ALA A 691 -18.93 17.81 21.27
N LYS A 692 -20.23 18.10 21.35
CA LYS A 692 -21.29 17.11 21.58
C LYS A 692 -22.13 16.95 20.32
N ILE A 693 -22.45 15.70 19.97
CA ILE A 693 -23.32 15.34 18.85
C ILE A 693 -24.56 14.68 19.43
N ASP A 694 -25.74 15.24 19.19
CA ASP A 694 -26.98 14.81 19.84
C ASP A 694 -27.59 13.57 19.15
N LEU A 695 -27.21 12.38 19.58
CA LEU A 695 -27.73 11.13 19.02
C LEU A 695 -28.90 10.60 19.87
N GLY A 696 -30.09 11.14 19.63
CA GLY A 696 -31.33 10.68 20.26
C GLY A 696 -31.91 9.38 19.66
N PRO A 697 -32.90 8.73 20.32
CA PRO A 697 -33.48 7.46 19.86
C PRO A 697 -34.04 7.48 18.44
N ALA A 698 -34.61 8.62 18.02
CA ALA A 698 -35.18 8.80 16.68
C ALA A 698 -34.15 8.64 15.54
N VAL A 699 -32.85 8.84 15.82
CA VAL A 699 -31.77 8.60 14.85
C VAL A 699 -31.65 7.11 14.53
N VAL A 700 -31.74 6.26 15.55
CA VAL A 700 -31.63 4.80 15.41
C VAL A 700 -32.83 4.26 14.63
N ASP A 701 -34.03 4.75 14.92
CA ASP A 701 -35.27 4.35 14.23
C ASP A 701 -35.26 4.64 12.72
N ALA A 702 -34.47 5.62 12.27
CA ALA A 702 -34.38 5.96 10.84
C ALA A 702 -33.60 4.91 10.04
N ILE A 703 -32.53 4.39 10.61
CA ILE A 703 -31.49 3.60 9.91
C ILE A 703 -31.54 2.11 10.19
N VAL A 704 -32.24 1.67 11.24
CA VAL A 704 -32.40 0.24 11.52
C VAL A 704 -33.27 -0.41 10.43
N PRO A 705 -32.77 -1.45 9.73
CA PRO A 705 -33.54 -2.12 8.69
C PRO A 705 -34.72 -2.89 9.28
N VAL A 706 -35.92 -2.68 8.72
CA VAL A 706 -37.14 -3.42 9.06
C VAL A 706 -37.54 -4.28 7.85
N LEU A 707 -38.07 -5.49 8.10
CA LEU A 707 -38.62 -6.32 7.04
C LEU A 707 -39.74 -5.54 6.35
N GLY A 708 -39.60 -5.29 5.05
CA GLY A 708 -40.58 -4.52 4.29
C GLY A 708 -41.31 -5.38 3.26
N ALA A 709 -42.52 -4.95 2.89
CA ALA A 709 -43.20 -5.50 1.73
C ALA A 709 -42.54 -4.93 0.47
N GLY A 710 -41.63 -5.69 -0.14
CA GLY A 710 -40.90 -5.26 -1.33
C GLY A 710 -40.37 -6.43 -2.15
N PHE A 711 -39.83 -6.12 -3.33
CA PHE A 711 -39.08 -7.10 -4.11
C PHE A 711 -37.57 -6.93 -3.83
N PRO A 712 -36.89 -8.00 -3.38
CA PRO A 712 -37.43 -9.33 -3.06
C PRO A 712 -38.02 -9.45 -1.64
N PRO A 713 -38.82 -10.50 -1.35
CA PRO A 713 -39.65 -10.58 -0.13
C PRO A 713 -38.88 -10.58 1.20
N GLU A 714 -37.63 -11.04 1.18
CA GLU A 714 -36.78 -11.13 2.37
C GLU A 714 -35.99 -9.83 2.64
N ALA A 715 -36.21 -8.80 1.81
CA ALA A 715 -35.47 -7.55 1.91
C ALA A 715 -35.84 -6.77 3.17
N LYS A 716 -34.80 -6.39 3.92
CA LYS A 716 -34.92 -5.45 5.04
C LYS A 716 -34.57 -4.06 4.54
N TYR A 717 -35.53 -3.16 4.60
CA TYR A 717 -35.37 -1.79 4.14
C TYR A 717 -35.20 -0.84 5.33
N VAL A 718 -34.34 0.15 5.18
CA VAL A 718 -34.25 1.27 6.14
C VAL A 718 -35.40 2.24 5.90
N LYS A 719 -35.92 2.84 6.99
CA LYS A 719 -36.99 3.83 6.90
C LYS A 719 -36.51 5.09 6.18
N ALA A 720 -35.30 5.54 6.49
CA ALA A 720 -34.61 6.60 5.79
C ALA A 720 -33.11 6.27 5.70
N PRO A 721 -32.45 6.50 4.54
CA PRO A 721 -31.02 6.28 4.39
C PRO A 721 -30.17 7.39 5.01
N PHE A 722 -30.77 8.26 5.83
CA PHE A 722 -30.07 9.34 6.48
C PHE A 722 -30.79 9.77 7.76
N PHE A 723 -30.06 10.48 8.61
CA PHE A 723 -30.61 11.26 9.71
C PHE A 723 -29.86 12.59 9.82
N ALA A 724 -30.43 13.55 10.53
CA ALA A 724 -29.78 14.82 10.80
C ALA A 724 -29.88 15.17 12.28
N THR A 725 -28.81 15.76 12.82
CA THR A 725 -28.70 16.16 14.22
C THR A 725 -27.81 17.39 14.38
N ASP A 726 -27.84 17.99 15.56
CA ASP A 726 -27.07 19.18 15.89
C ASP A 726 -25.73 18.80 16.55
N ILE A 727 -24.71 19.61 16.24
CA ILE A 727 -23.40 19.58 16.87
C ILE A 727 -23.30 20.81 17.76
N THR A 728 -23.02 20.62 19.04
CA THR A 728 -22.68 21.71 19.96
C THR A 728 -21.17 21.77 20.11
N TYR A 729 -20.54 22.83 19.62
CA TYR A 729 -19.10 23.04 19.78
C TYR A 729 -18.81 23.68 21.14
N ALA A 730 -17.75 23.23 21.82
CA ALA A 730 -17.27 23.86 23.03
C ALA A 730 -16.96 25.35 22.80
N ALA A 731 -17.11 26.19 23.83
CA ALA A 731 -16.67 27.57 23.76
C ALA A 731 -15.20 27.60 23.31
N ALA A 732 -14.87 28.45 22.32
CA ALA A 732 -13.47 28.63 21.97
C ALA A 732 -12.71 29.05 23.26
N PRO A 733 -11.48 28.54 23.49
CA PRO A 733 -10.64 29.09 24.56
C PRO A 733 -10.64 30.61 24.41
N SER A 734 -10.95 31.33 25.49
CA SER A 734 -11.07 32.77 25.42
C SER A 734 -9.75 33.36 24.94
N LEU A 735 -9.80 34.09 23.82
CA LEU A 735 -8.68 34.87 23.30
C LEU A 735 -8.54 36.16 24.12
N ASP A 736 -8.54 36.06 25.46
CA ASP A 736 -8.62 37.19 26.40
C ASP A 736 -7.34 38.07 26.42
N ALA A 737 -6.43 37.95 25.46
CA ALA A 737 -5.14 38.63 25.49
C ALA A 737 -4.71 39.37 24.20
N VAL A 738 -5.55 39.51 23.15
CA VAL A 738 -5.14 40.30 21.98
C VAL A 738 -6.26 41.17 21.39
N ALA A 739 -6.19 42.46 21.72
CA ALA A 739 -6.69 43.66 21.02
C ALA A 739 -8.21 43.92 20.93
N ALA A 740 -8.56 45.20 21.04
CA ALA A 740 -9.92 45.78 21.10
C ALA A 740 -10.77 45.65 19.80
N HIS A 741 -10.31 44.86 18.84
CA HIS A 741 -10.96 44.61 17.56
C HIS A 741 -10.79 43.14 17.16
N PRO A 742 -11.75 42.26 17.46
CA PRO A 742 -11.67 40.85 17.08
C PRO A 742 -11.66 40.72 15.55
N THR A 743 -10.70 39.96 15.01
CA THR A 743 -10.60 39.70 13.57
C THR A 743 -11.77 38.83 13.08
N ASP A 744 -12.19 38.92 11.80
CA ASP A 744 -13.30 38.12 11.26
C ASP A 744 -13.09 36.59 11.36
N VAL A 745 -11.83 36.16 11.51
CA VAL A 745 -11.44 34.77 11.78
C VAL A 745 -11.91 34.32 13.16
N GLU A 746 -11.98 35.23 14.13
CA GLU A 746 -12.50 34.98 15.49
C GLU A 746 -14.01 34.79 15.49
N LYS A 747 -14.75 35.51 14.64
CA LYS A 747 -16.20 35.27 14.42
C LYS A 747 -16.48 33.92 13.76
N ALA A 748 -15.64 33.47 12.82
CA ALA A 748 -15.80 32.13 12.25
C ALA A 748 -15.42 31.01 13.24
N LEU A 749 -14.60 31.32 14.25
CA LEU A 749 -14.25 30.40 15.36
C LEU A 749 -15.24 30.47 16.52
N SER A 750 -16.16 31.44 16.53
CA SER A 750 -17.23 31.57 17.53
C SER A 750 -18.48 30.73 17.21
N VAL A 751 -18.47 29.95 16.11
CA VAL A 751 -19.53 28.98 15.80
C VAL A 751 -19.70 28.00 16.97
N THR A 752 -20.81 28.13 17.68
CA THR A 752 -21.16 27.28 18.83
C THR A 752 -22.10 26.15 18.47
N LYS A 753 -22.78 26.23 17.32
CA LYS A 753 -23.71 25.21 16.81
C LYS A 753 -23.40 24.87 15.35
N GLY A 754 -23.52 23.59 15.01
CA GLY A 754 -23.47 23.08 13.65
C GLY A 754 -24.55 22.03 13.41
N ARG A 755 -24.74 21.63 12.16
CA ARG A 755 -25.69 20.61 11.72
C ARG A 755 -24.94 19.45 11.07
N LEU A 756 -25.17 18.25 11.55
CA LEU A 756 -24.68 17.00 10.97
C LEU A 756 -25.80 16.33 10.18
N VAL A 757 -25.57 16.04 8.90
CA VAL A 757 -26.42 15.19 8.07
C VAL A 757 -25.64 13.91 7.80
N TYR A 758 -26.12 12.78 8.29
CA TYR A 758 -25.43 11.50 8.19
C TYR A 758 -26.19 10.59 7.24
N VAL A 759 -25.60 10.28 6.08
CA VAL A 759 -26.17 9.42 5.04
C VAL A 759 -25.52 8.04 5.16
N LYS A 760 -26.31 7.02 5.47
CA LYS A 760 -25.86 5.63 5.67
C LYS A 760 -26.23 4.77 4.47
N ALA A 761 -25.30 3.94 4.03
CA ALA A 761 -25.59 2.83 3.12
C ALA A 761 -26.51 1.81 3.80
N GLY A 762 -27.78 1.84 3.42
CA GLY A 762 -28.81 0.88 3.83
C GLY A 762 -29.78 0.68 2.67
N LEU A 763 -30.39 -0.50 2.56
CA LEU A 763 -31.28 -0.82 1.45
C LEU A 763 -32.55 0.05 1.52
N ILE A 764 -32.89 0.75 0.45
CA ILE A 764 -34.08 1.60 0.36
C ILE A 764 -35.09 1.05 -0.65
N ALA A 765 -36.37 1.36 -0.45
CA ALA A 765 -37.44 0.91 -1.34
C ALA A 765 -37.35 1.52 -2.75
N ASP A 766 -36.82 2.75 -2.86
CA ASP A 766 -36.78 3.54 -4.10
C ASP A 766 -35.55 3.27 -4.98
N LEU A 767 -35.15 2.00 -5.08
CA LEU A 767 -34.12 1.53 -6.00
C LEU A 767 -34.75 1.01 -7.29
N ASP A 768 -34.02 1.16 -8.39
CA ASP A 768 -34.46 0.66 -9.68
C ASP A 768 -34.48 -0.88 -9.68
N PHE A 769 -35.26 -1.46 -10.59
CA PHE A 769 -35.46 -2.91 -10.67
C PHE A 769 -34.15 -3.69 -10.80
N ALA A 770 -33.19 -3.18 -11.59
CA ALA A 770 -31.89 -3.82 -11.78
C ALA A 770 -31.09 -3.94 -10.46
N THR A 771 -31.10 -2.90 -9.63
CA THR A 771 -30.42 -2.89 -8.32
C THR A 771 -31.13 -3.80 -7.32
N LYS A 772 -32.46 -3.85 -7.33
CA LYS A 772 -33.24 -4.82 -6.55
C LYS A 772 -32.95 -6.27 -6.99
N GLY A 773 -32.83 -6.50 -8.29
CA GLY A 773 -32.42 -7.79 -8.86
C GLY A 773 -30.98 -8.17 -8.50
N TYR A 774 -30.07 -7.20 -8.43
CA TYR A 774 -28.70 -7.44 -7.94
C TYR A 774 -28.70 -7.89 -6.48
N TRP A 775 -29.47 -7.23 -5.60
CA TRP A 775 -29.63 -7.67 -4.22
C TRP A 775 -30.22 -9.08 -4.14
N ALA A 776 -31.21 -9.42 -4.97
CA ALA A 776 -31.80 -10.76 -5.00
C ALA A 776 -30.77 -11.88 -5.25
N GLN A 777 -29.72 -11.58 -6.01
CA GLN A 777 -28.61 -12.49 -6.29
C GLN A 777 -27.48 -12.39 -5.25
N ASN A 778 -27.43 -11.29 -4.48
CA ASN A 778 -26.36 -10.96 -3.54
C ASN A 778 -26.94 -10.45 -2.21
N PRO A 779 -27.44 -11.34 -1.33
CA PRO A 779 -28.16 -10.94 -0.10
C PRO A 779 -27.32 -10.13 0.90
N THR A 780 -25.99 -10.15 0.77
CA THR A 780 -25.09 -9.34 1.59
C THR A 780 -25.03 -7.87 1.18
N PHE A 781 -25.59 -7.47 0.04
CA PHE A 781 -25.72 -6.06 -0.35
C PHE A 781 -26.65 -5.30 0.63
N PRO A 782 -26.33 -4.07 1.08
CA PRO A 782 -25.15 -3.25 0.73
C PRO A 782 -23.93 -3.44 1.65
N HIS A 783 -23.87 -4.49 2.47
CA HIS A 783 -22.78 -4.76 3.43
C HIS A 783 -21.77 -5.83 2.96
N GLN A 784 -21.54 -5.96 1.65
CA GLN A 784 -20.50 -6.85 1.12
C GLN A 784 -19.13 -6.50 1.72
N SER A 785 -18.30 -7.51 2.04
CA SER A 785 -17.02 -7.32 2.76
C SER A 785 -16.07 -6.34 2.06
N THR A 786 -15.36 -5.52 2.85
CA THR A 786 -14.29 -4.64 2.38
C THR A 786 -13.07 -5.40 1.85
N ALA A 787 -12.96 -6.71 2.09
CA ALA A 787 -11.91 -7.53 1.49
C ALA A 787 -12.12 -7.73 -0.03
N ASP A 788 -13.35 -7.55 -0.52
CA ASP A 788 -13.64 -7.58 -1.96
C ASP A 788 -13.25 -6.24 -2.61
N GLN A 789 -12.16 -6.26 -3.37
CA GLN A 789 -11.65 -5.13 -4.13
C GLN A 789 -11.85 -5.31 -5.65
N PHE A 790 -12.69 -6.27 -6.07
CA PHE A 790 -12.84 -6.67 -7.48
C PHE A 790 -14.27 -6.45 -8.00
N PHE A 791 -14.76 -5.20 -7.90
CA PHE A 791 -16.13 -4.90 -8.34
C PHE A 791 -16.33 -5.11 -9.83
N ASP A 792 -17.38 -5.85 -10.18
CA ASP A 792 -17.87 -5.91 -11.56
C ASP A 792 -18.80 -4.73 -11.88
N PRO A 793 -19.11 -4.47 -13.17
CA PRO A 793 -19.95 -3.34 -13.56
C PRO A 793 -21.36 -3.34 -12.94
N LYS A 794 -21.94 -4.51 -12.64
CA LYS A 794 -23.28 -4.61 -12.04
C LYS A 794 -23.24 -4.20 -10.57
N GLN A 795 -22.26 -4.71 -9.83
CA GLN A 795 -22.01 -4.34 -8.44
C GLN A 795 -21.68 -2.86 -8.31
N PHE A 796 -20.85 -2.33 -9.22
CA PHE A 796 -20.53 -0.89 -9.27
C PHE A 796 -21.82 -0.06 -9.43
N GLU A 797 -22.65 -0.40 -10.41
CA GLU A 797 -23.87 0.37 -10.68
C GLU A 797 -24.88 0.30 -9.52
N ALA A 798 -25.02 -0.86 -8.88
CA ALA A 798 -25.88 -1.03 -7.70
C ALA A 798 -25.47 -0.11 -6.53
N TYR A 799 -24.18 -0.03 -6.20
CA TYR A 799 -23.68 0.86 -5.15
C TYR A 799 -23.77 2.34 -5.53
N ARG A 800 -23.48 2.68 -6.80
CA ARG A 800 -23.56 4.06 -7.30
C ARG A 800 -24.99 4.58 -7.23
N GLN A 801 -25.94 3.78 -7.70
CA GLN A 801 -27.36 4.11 -7.61
C GLN A 801 -27.83 4.24 -6.17
N LEU A 802 -27.43 3.32 -5.29
CA LEU A 802 -27.79 3.40 -3.88
C LEU A 802 -27.28 4.71 -3.25
N GLY A 803 -26.02 5.07 -3.46
CA GLY A 803 -25.45 6.33 -2.97
C GLY A 803 -26.17 7.56 -3.50
N TYR A 804 -26.49 7.56 -4.80
CA TYR A 804 -27.23 8.64 -5.45
C TYR A 804 -28.62 8.84 -4.85
N ARG A 805 -29.42 7.77 -4.78
CA ARG A 805 -30.79 7.82 -4.27
C ARG A 805 -30.83 8.13 -2.76
N SER A 806 -29.86 7.64 -1.99
CA SER A 806 -29.72 7.96 -0.57
C SER A 806 -29.45 9.44 -0.33
N MET A 807 -28.52 10.03 -1.09
CA MET A 807 -28.23 11.46 -1.00
C MET A 807 -29.40 12.31 -1.52
N GLN A 808 -30.07 11.89 -2.60
CA GLN A 808 -31.26 12.56 -3.09
C GLN A 808 -32.36 12.65 -2.01
N LYS A 809 -32.58 11.57 -1.25
CA LYS A 809 -33.50 11.57 -0.10
C LYS A 809 -33.04 12.52 1.02
N ALA A 810 -31.74 12.57 1.30
CA ALA A 810 -31.19 13.50 2.29
C ALA A 810 -31.40 14.96 1.90
N ILE A 811 -31.15 15.32 0.63
CA ILE A 811 -31.41 16.67 0.08
C ILE A 811 -32.90 17.01 0.17
N ALA A 812 -33.78 16.07 -0.17
CA ALA A 812 -35.23 16.30 -0.10
C ALA A 812 -35.76 16.44 1.34
N GLY A 813 -35.14 15.74 2.31
CA GLY A 813 -35.62 15.69 3.69
C GLY A 813 -34.98 16.68 4.66
N GLU A 814 -33.83 17.29 4.34
CA GLU A 814 -33.11 18.17 5.25
C GLU A 814 -33.02 19.61 4.72
N LYS A 815 -33.72 20.54 5.39
CA LYS A 815 -33.79 21.96 5.00
C LYS A 815 -32.43 22.64 4.94
N THR A 816 -31.52 22.32 5.86
CA THR A 816 -30.17 22.91 5.87
C THR A 816 -29.40 22.57 4.59
N LEU A 817 -29.59 21.35 4.06
CA LEU A 817 -28.95 20.93 2.81
C LEU A 817 -29.61 21.59 1.58
N GLN A 818 -30.91 21.87 1.65
CA GLN A 818 -31.64 22.64 0.62
C GLN A 818 -31.29 24.12 0.58
N GLN A 819 -30.77 24.67 1.68
CA GLN A 819 -30.46 26.09 1.85
C GLN A 819 -28.96 26.33 2.07
N ILE A 820 -28.11 25.36 1.72
CA ILE A 820 -26.66 25.42 1.92
C ILE A 820 -26.02 26.61 1.19
N ASP A 821 -26.65 27.10 0.13
CA ASP A 821 -26.29 28.31 -0.63
C ASP A 821 -26.50 29.61 0.16
N LYS A 822 -27.37 29.59 1.18
CA LYS A 822 -27.81 30.76 1.97
C LYS A 822 -27.20 30.84 3.37
N ALA A 823 -26.32 29.90 3.75
CA ALA A 823 -25.75 29.85 5.09
C ALA A 823 -24.82 31.06 5.38
N VAL A 824 -25.26 31.97 6.26
CA VAL A 824 -24.49 33.10 6.80
C VAL A 824 -24.27 32.84 8.30
N LEU A 825 -23.10 33.23 8.84
CA LEU A 825 -22.70 32.99 10.24
C LEU A 825 -23.65 33.60 11.28
#